data_AF-A0AAE0RCF2-F1
#
_entry.id   AF-A0AAE0RCF2-F1
#
_cell.length_a   1.000
_cell.length_b   1.000
_cell.length_c   1.000
_cell.angle_alpha   90.00
_cell.angle_beta   90.00
_cell.angle_gamma   90.00
#
_symmetry.space_group_name_H-M   'P 1'
#
loop_
_entity.id
_entity.type
_entity.pdbx_description
1 polymer ?
#
loop_
_entity_poly.entity_id
_entity_poly.type
_entity_poly.pdbx_seq_one_letter_code
_entity_poly.pdbx_strand_id
1 'polypeptide(L)'
;MRIVSTNFIPDWSRPGLTSTAIDAIDLQGAGGNWATVGRRSRGGRRVRRQREKRKGKSVGLRIGTLNVGTMTGWKGSKARSIGAGFKLFYYGVDSKRNGVGVVLKEEFVRNVLEVKRVSDRVMSLKLEIEGVMLNVVSGYAPQVGCELEEKERFWSELDEVMESIPTGERVVIGADFNGHVGEGNTGDEEVMGKFGVKERNLEGQMVVDFAKRMDMAVVNTYFQKREEHRVTYKSGGRSTQVDYILCRRGNLKEISDCKVVVGESVARQHRMVVCRMTLMVCKTKTSKIEKKTKWWKLKKEECCEEFRQKLRQALGGQVVLPDDWETTAEVIRETGRKVLGVSSGRRKEDKETWWWNEEVQDSIQRKRLAKKKWDMDRTEENRQEYKELQRRVKREVSKAKQKAYDELYTRLDTREGEKDLYRLARQRDRNGKDLQQVRVIKDRDGRVLTSEESVQRRWKEYFEELMNEENEREKRVEGVNSVEQKVDKIRKDEVRKALKRMKSGKAVGPDDILVEVWKCLGEAAVEFLTSLFNRVLESERMPEEWRRSVLVPIFKNKGDVQSCSNYRGIKLMSHTMKLWDRVVEARLRKVVEICEQQYGFMPRKSTTDAIFALRILMEKYRDGQRELHCVFVDLEKAYDRVPREELWYCMRKSGVAEKYVRVVQDMYERSGEGVGGVMDQLSEEVRQESPWTMMFADDIVICSVCRVLCDRKISARIKGKVYKTVVRPAMLYGLETVSLRKRQESELEVAELKMLRFSLGVTILDRIRNEYIRGTAHVGRLGDKVREARLRWFGHVQRREIPVSQLQMRPYIFCSCIVIFDITCYYMCTRYKYEECKETADWLLAHIKIQPKVAIICGSGLGGLSDLLDNKILFPYKDIPHFPRSTVAGHAGELVFGELNGKQCVCMKGRFHFYEGYDIAMVTYPVRVFFLLGVETLIVTNAAGGLNSNFKEGDIMIIKDHINIPGFAGQNPLCGPNDERFGVRFPCMSDAYDKDLAQLAMQTAKDLGFDEFLQQGVYCMLAGPTYETIAECKMLQLLGADAVGMSTVPEVVVARHCGLRVFGLSLITNKVVCDYNSEERANHEEVLKTTCMRTQDIQCLVGCELEEKERFWSELDEVMESIPMGDRSGF
;
A
#
# COMPACT_ATOMS: atom_id res chain seq x y z
N MET A 1 31.61 24.89 -14.23
CA MET A 1 31.66 23.53 -13.71
C MET A 1 33.09 23.00 -13.73
N ARG A 2 33.68 22.60 -12.60
CA ARG A 2 34.90 21.78 -12.56
C ARG A 2 34.49 20.34 -12.31
N ILE A 3 34.94 19.39 -13.12
CA ILE A 3 34.73 17.95 -12.98
C ILE A 3 36.11 17.35 -12.71
N VAL A 4 36.24 16.61 -11.62
CA VAL A 4 37.52 16.04 -11.19
C VAL A 4 37.40 14.53 -11.21
N SER A 5 38.11 13.82 -12.08
CA SER A 5 38.26 12.36 -12.02
C SER A 5 39.47 12.00 -11.15
N THR A 6 39.28 11.15 -10.15
CA THR A 6 40.37 10.64 -9.29
C THR A 6 40.09 9.21 -8.83
N ASN A 7 41.13 8.44 -8.51
CA ASN A 7 41.03 7.01 -8.28
C ASN A 7 41.18 6.59 -6.80
N PHE A 8 41.18 7.53 -5.84
CA PHE A 8 41.29 7.17 -4.43
C PHE A 8 40.69 8.21 -3.46
N ILE A 9 39.98 7.74 -2.42
CA ILE A 9 39.64 8.47 -1.19
C ILE A 9 39.76 7.47 -0.02
N PRO A 10 40.62 7.70 1.00
CA PRO A 10 40.86 6.73 2.08
C PRO A 10 39.63 6.49 2.97
N ASP A 11 39.57 5.35 3.67
CA ASP A 11 38.56 5.05 4.71
C ASP A 11 38.71 6.00 5.92
N TRP A 12 37.62 6.68 6.27
CA TRP A 12 37.57 7.82 7.18
C TRP A 12 37.44 7.40 8.66
N SER A 13 37.65 6.12 8.93
CA SER A 13 37.67 5.52 10.27
C SER A 13 39.01 5.71 11.01
N ARG A 14 40.08 6.13 10.31
CA ARG A 14 41.43 6.39 10.88
C ARG A 14 41.73 7.89 11.00
N PRO A 15 41.99 8.44 12.20
CA PRO A 15 42.34 9.85 12.37
C PRO A 15 43.77 10.11 11.84
N GLY A 16 43.94 11.03 10.88
CA GLY A 16 45.27 11.52 10.45
C GLY A 16 45.44 11.80 8.95
N LEU A 17 44.66 11.15 8.07
CA LEU A 17 44.76 11.29 6.59
C LEU A 17 43.73 12.27 5.99
N THR A 18 42.98 12.98 6.82
CA THR A 18 41.71 13.64 6.46
C THR A 18 41.84 15.00 5.76
N SER A 19 43.02 15.64 5.76
CA SER A 19 43.15 17.01 5.21
C SER A 19 43.58 17.02 3.75
N THR A 20 44.51 16.15 3.32
CA THR A 20 45.23 16.28 2.05
C THR A 20 44.40 16.18 0.77
N ALA A 21 43.37 15.33 0.71
CA ALA A 21 42.55 15.14 -0.51
C ALA A 21 41.44 16.21 -0.67
N ILE A 22 40.83 16.64 0.44
CA ILE A 22 39.88 17.76 0.44
C ILE A 22 40.65 19.08 0.27
N ASP A 23 41.80 19.22 0.92
CA ASP A 23 42.71 20.35 0.75
C ASP A 23 43.23 20.40 -0.69
N ALA A 24 43.49 19.29 -1.41
CA ALA A 24 43.83 19.33 -2.85
C ALA A 24 42.68 19.85 -3.74
N ILE A 25 41.42 19.51 -3.41
CA ILE A 25 40.21 20.02 -4.09
C ILE A 25 39.99 21.53 -3.79
N ASP A 26 40.39 22.02 -2.60
CA ASP A 26 40.18 23.42 -2.15
C ASP A 26 41.41 24.36 -2.35
N LEU A 27 42.66 23.89 -2.20
CA LEU A 27 43.93 24.63 -2.33
C LEU A 27 44.10 25.22 -3.74
N GLN A 28 43.70 24.48 -4.78
CA GLN A 28 43.72 24.97 -6.17
C GLN A 28 42.55 25.92 -6.52
N GLY A 29 41.74 26.28 -5.52
CA GLY A 29 40.84 27.43 -5.57
C GLY A 29 41.53 28.76 -5.19
N ALA A 30 42.68 28.72 -4.50
CA ALA A 30 43.23 29.89 -3.79
C ALA A 30 44.65 30.33 -4.19
N GLY A 31 45.34 29.67 -5.12
CA GLY A 31 46.70 30.05 -5.49
C GLY A 31 47.03 29.85 -6.97
N GLY A 32 47.55 30.91 -7.60
CA GLY A 32 48.21 30.88 -8.91
C GLY A 32 47.75 31.97 -9.85
N ASN A 33 48.51 33.07 -9.92
CA ASN A 33 48.50 33.94 -11.10
C ASN A 33 48.83 33.07 -12.32
N TRP A 34 47.89 32.95 -13.26
CA TRP A 34 48.10 32.27 -14.52
C TRP A 34 48.88 33.20 -15.45
N ALA A 35 50.20 33.25 -15.29
CA ALA A 35 51.07 33.90 -16.25
C ALA A 35 51.03 33.10 -17.56
N THR A 36 50.37 33.64 -18.56
CA THR A 36 50.49 33.22 -19.97
C THR A 36 51.94 33.40 -20.42
N VAL A 37 52.70 32.32 -20.51
CA VAL A 37 53.94 32.26 -21.30
C VAL A 37 53.67 31.36 -22.50
N GLY A 38 53.62 31.97 -23.68
CA GLY A 38 53.39 31.28 -24.96
C GLY A 38 52.90 32.25 -26.03
N ARG A 39 53.76 32.54 -27.02
CA ARG A 39 53.62 33.50 -28.12
C ARG A 39 52.22 33.47 -28.77
N ARG A 40 51.61 34.66 -28.90
CA ARG A 40 50.34 34.90 -29.62
C ARG A 40 50.57 34.84 -31.14
N SER A 41 49.98 33.85 -31.82
CA SER A 41 49.73 33.94 -33.27
C SER A 41 48.47 34.78 -33.52
N ARG A 42 48.58 35.70 -34.49
CA ARG A 42 47.56 36.68 -34.86
C ARG A 42 46.41 36.00 -35.62
N GLY A 43 45.45 35.40 -34.90
CA GLY A 43 44.21 34.87 -35.50
C GLY A 43 42.94 35.05 -34.66
N GLY A 44 43.06 35.26 -33.34
CA GLY A 44 41.94 35.18 -32.40
C GLY A 44 41.16 36.47 -32.11
N ARG A 45 41.30 37.56 -32.88
CA ARG A 45 40.63 38.84 -32.57
C ARG A 45 39.16 38.92 -32.99
N ARG A 46 38.67 38.07 -33.91
CA ARG A 46 37.29 38.18 -34.43
C ARG A 46 36.22 37.42 -33.63
N VAL A 47 36.57 36.37 -32.88
CA VAL A 47 35.58 35.53 -32.15
C VAL A 47 35.19 36.10 -30.78
N ARG A 48 35.96 37.07 -30.25
CA ARG A 48 35.70 37.62 -28.91
C ARG A 48 34.66 38.76 -28.89
N ARG A 49 34.46 39.48 -30.01
CA ARG A 49 33.51 40.59 -30.11
C ARG A 49 32.04 40.18 -30.31
N GLN A 50 31.76 38.92 -30.65
CA GLN A 50 30.37 38.42 -30.78
C GLN A 50 29.81 37.76 -29.51
N ARG A 51 30.61 37.57 -28.45
CA ARG A 51 30.17 36.96 -27.18
C ARG A 51 29.58 37.93 -26.15
N GLU A 52 29.62 39.25 -26.40
CA GLU A 52 29.18 40.27 -25.42
C GLU A 52 27.71 40.73 -25.55
N LYS A 53 26.90 40.14 -26.43
CA LYS A 53 25.49 40.57 -26.64
C LYS A 53 24.40 39.53 -26.30
N ARG A 54 24.65 38.59 -25.38
CA ARG A 54 23.58 37.79 -24.75
C ARG A 54 23.73 37.80 -23.23
N LYS A 55 22.78 38.42 -22.52
CA LYS A 55 22.72 38.52 -21.04
C LYS A 55 22.44 37.15 -20.38
N GLY A 56 23.35 36.19 -20.52
CA GLY A 56 23.32 34.91 -19.80
C GLY A 56 24.38 34.89 -18.69
N LYS A 57 24.02 34.53 -17.45
CA LYS A 57 24.99 34.30 -16.37
C LYS A 57 25.53 32.86 -16.44
N SER A 58 26.83 32.69 -16.19
CA SER A 58 27.46 31.38 -16.02
C SER A 58 27.35 30.89 -14.58
N VAL A 59 26.96 29.62 -14.35
CA VAL A 59 26.92 28.99 -13.02
C VAL A 59 28.19 28.18 -12.76
N GLY A 60 28.86 28.47 -11.64
CA GLY A 60 30.09 27.79 -11.22
C GLY A 60 29.81 26.50 -10.44
N LEU A 61 29.52 25.39 -11.12
CA LEU A 61 29.45 24.06 -10.48
C LEU A 61 30.86 23.55 -10.09
N ARG A 62 30.99 22.74 -9.04
CA ARG A 62 32.17 21.86 -8.82
C ARG A 62 31.66 20.45 -8.51
N ILE A 63 31.95 19.50 -9.39
CA ILE A 63 31.67 18.06 -9.26
C ILE A 63 33.01 17.33 -9.21
N GLY A 64 33.12 16.32 -8.35
CA GLY A 64 34.19 15.33 -8.41
C GLY A 64 33.60 13.98 -8.82
N THR A 65 34.07 13.39 -9.90
CA THR A 65 33.84 11.99 -10.26
C THR A 65 34.96 11.13 -9.67
N LEU A 66 34.65 10.02 -8.99
CA LEU A 66 35.65 9.21 -8.31
C LEU A 66 35.65 7.78 -8.88
N ASN A 67 36.67 7.42 -9.66
CA ASN A 67 36.76 6.11 -10.31
C ASN A 67 37.82 5.26 -9.63
N VAL A 68 37.45 4.46 -8.64
CA VAL A 68 38.46 3.77 -7.83
C VAL A 68 38.71 2.35 -8.33
N GLY A 69 39.73 2.21 -9.19
CA GLY A 69 40.42 0.94 -9.34
C GLY A 69 41.11 0.56 -8.02
N THR A 70 40.58 -0.45 -7.34
CA THR A 70 41.10 -1.22 -6.17
C THR A 70 40.86 -0.77 -4.72
N MET A 71 40.42 0.44 -4.37
CA MET A 71 40.11 0.78 -2.96
C MET A 71 39.04 1.86 -2.76
N THR A 72 37.76 1.53 -2.86
CA THR A 72 36.82 2.24 -1.97
C THR A 72 37.05 1.73 -0.53
N GLY A 73 37.33 0.45 -0.33
CA GLY A 73 37.21 -0.17 1.00
C GLY A 73 35.78 -0.07 1.55
N TRP A 74 34.85 0.47 0.76
CA TRP A 74 33.50 0.82 1.16
C TRP A 74 32.56 -0.26 0.66
N LYS A 75 32.23 -1.18 1.56
CA LYS A 75 31.22 -2.21 1.31
C LYS A 75 29.81 -1.62 1.35
N GLY A 76 29.03 -1.87 0.30
CA GLY A 76 27.59 -1.62 0.23
C GLY A 76 27.16 -0.58 -0.81
N SER A 77 25.85 -0.39 -0.89
CA SER A 77 25.16 0.54 -1.79
C SER A 77 24.58 1.70 -0.97
N LYS A 78 25.33 2.82 -0.82
CA LYS A 78 24.94 3.92 0.10
C LYS A 78 25.36 5.30 -0.41
N ALA A 79 24.85 6.35 0.23
CA ALA A 79 25.40 7.70 0.19
C ALA A 79 25.86 8.15 1.58
N ARG A 80 26.89 9.02 1.64
CA ARG A 80 27.46 9.51 2.90
C ARG A 80 28.03 10.92 2.76
N SER A 81 27.74 11.79 3.74
CA SER A 81 28.48 13.05 3.90
C SER A 81 29.91 12.78 4.38
N ILE A 82 30.90 13.28 3.64
CA ILE A 82 32.33 13.06 3.91
C ILE A 82 33.03 14.26 4.58
N GLY A 83 32.25 15.30 4.96
CA GLY A 83 32.77 16.52 5.59
C GLY A 83 33.05 17.64 4.58
N ALA A 84 33.39 18.83 5.09
CA ALA A 84 33.69 20.04 4.30
C ALA A 84 32.65 20.47 3.24
N GLY A 85 31.39 20.04 3.40
CA GLY A 85 30.31 20.34 2.46
C GLY A 85 30.31 19.46 1.20
N PHE A 86 30.74 18.20 1.29
CA PHE A 86 30.67 17.20 0.21
C PHE A 86 29.93 15.92 0.63
N LYS A 87 29.29 15.27 -0.35
CA LYS A 87 28.58 13.99 -0.22
C LYS A 87 29.05 13.00 -1.29
N LEU A 88 29.37 11.79 -0.88
CA LEU A 88 29.79 10.67 -1.72
C LEU A 88 28.60 9.72 -1.94
N PHE A 89 28.41 9.32 -3.19
CA PHE A 89 27.52 8.22 -3.61
C PHE A 89 28.41 7.10 -4.11
N TYR A 90 28.24 5.87 -3.64
CA TYR A 90 29.12 4.75 -4.02
C TYR A 90 28.39 3.42 -4.09
N TYR A 91 29.03 2.46 -4.76
CA TYR A 91 28.64 1.06 -4.80
C TYR A 91 29.90 0.16 -4.82
N GLY A 92 29.89 -0.90 -4.01
CA GLY A 92 30.95 -1.90 -3.97
C GLY A 92 30.54 -3.13 -3.15
N VAL A 93 30.96 -4.33 -3.60
CA VAL A 93 30.51 -5.62 -3.03
C VAL A 93 31.45 -6.13 -1.92
N ASP A 94 32.76 -6.00 -2.11
CA ASP A 94 33.79 -6.43 -1.16
C ASP A 94 34.73 -5.26 -0.81
N SER A 95 35.19 -5.18 0.43
CA SER A 95 36.12 -4.12 0.86
C SER A 95 37.53 -4.26 0.26
N LYS A 96 37.78 -5.35 -0.49
CA LYS A 96 39.07 -5.67 -1.13
C LYS A 96 39.04 -5.70 -2.67
N ARG A 97 37.88 -5.52 -3.31
CA ARG A 97 37.72 -5.56 -4.79
C ARG A 97 36.84 -4.41 -5.28
N ASN A 98 36.99 -4.04 -6.55
CA ASN A 98 36.24 -3.08 -7.41
C ASN A 98 35.16 -2.19 -6.75
N GLY A 99 35.16 -0.88 -7.07
CA GLY A 99 34.05 -0.01 -6.69
C GLY A 99 34.03 1.34 -7.42
N VAL A 100 32.82 1.87 -7.60
CA VAL A 100 32.57 3.16 -8.27
C VAL A 100 31.99 4.20 -7.32
N GLY A 101 32.25 5.49 -7.60
CA GLY A 101 31.79 6.58 -6.76
C GLY A 101 31.64 7.94 -7.45
N VAL A 102 30.71 8.76 -6.95
CA VAL A 102 30.56 10.16 -7.37
C VAL A 102 30.48 11.07 -6.15
N VAL A 103 31.29 12.14 -6.14
CA VAL A 103 31.37 13.12 -5.06
C VAL A 103 30.78 14.46 -5.50
N LEU A 104 29.73 14.88 -4.80
CA LEU A 104 29.05 16.14 -5.06
C LEU A 104 29.21 17.11 -3.90
N LYS A 105 29.36 18.39 -4.22
CA LYS A 105 29.26 19.45 -3.22
C LYS A 105 27.81 19.53 -2.71
N GLU A 106 27.64 19.74 -1.41
CA GLU A 106 26.35 19.65 -0.72
C GLU A 106 25.28 20.57 -1.29
N GLU A 107 25.68 21.73 -1.84
CA GLU A 107 24.79 22.66 -2.53
C GLU A 107 24.10 22.07 -3.79
N PHE A 108 24.68 21.02 -4.38
CA PHE A 108 24.15 20.29 -5.54
C PHE A 108 23.55 18.94 -5.17
N VAL A 109 23.67 18.49 -3.92
CA VAL A 109 23.03 17.23 -3.48
C VAL A 109 21.52 17.32 -3.59
N ARG A 110 20.95 18.51 -3.34
CA ARG A 110 19.52 18.80 -3.55
C ARG A 110 19.07 18.75 -5.00
N ASN A 111 20.01 18.74 -5.95
CA ASN A 111 19.76 18.70 -7.38
C ASN A 111 19.84 17.27 -7.94
N VAL A 112 20.24 16.28 -7.13
CA VAL A 112 20.25 14.87 -7.55
C VAL A 112 18.81 14.38 -7.66
N LEU A 113 18.46 13.85 -8.82
CA LEU A 113 17.13 13.29 -9.12
C LEU A 113 17.11 11.77 -9.08
N GLU A 114 18.23 11.15 -9.44
CA GLU A 114 18.36 9.69 -9.55
C GLU A 114 19.80 9.25 -9.30
N VAL A 115 19.96 8.06 -8.72
CA VAL A 115 21.25 7.38 -8.54
C VAL A 115 21.08 5.94 -9.00
N LYS A 116 21.56 5.60 -10.21
CA LYS A 116 21.59 4.22 -10.71
C LYS A 116 22.93 3.58 -10.35
N ARG A 117 22.90 2.42 -9.71
CA ARG A 117 24.08 1.62 -9.37
C ARG A 117 23.93 0.29 -10.09
N VAL A 118 24.57 0.18 -11.25
CA VAL A 118 24.39 -0.96 -12.16
C VAL A 118 25.24 -2.13 -11.69
N SER A 119 26.52 -1.88 -11.43
CA SER A 119 27.48 -2.86 -10.94
C SER A 119 28.57 -2.19 -10.09
N ASP A 120 29.50 -2.99 -9.54
CA ASP A 120 30.72 -2.51 -8.87
C ASP A 120 31.69 -1.81 -9.84
N ARG A 121 31.35 -1.77 -11.13
CA ARG A 121 32.10 -1.13 -12.22
C ARG A 121 31.37 0.03 -12.89
N VAL A 122 30.04 0.16 -12.77
CA VAL A 122 29.27 1.24 -13.42
C VAL A 122 28.20 1.83 -12.49
N MET A 123 28.20 3.17 -12.37
CA MET A 123 27.10 3.91 -11.73
C MET A 123 26.83 5.24 -12.43
N SER A 124 25.60 5.75 -12.32
CA SER A 124 25.22 7.05 -12.86
C SER A 124 24.39 7.88 -11.88
N LEU A 125 24.61 9.19 -11.89
CA LEU A 125 23.84 10.18 -11.15
C LEU A 125 23.17 11.15 -12.12
N LYS A 126 21.87 11.34 -11.98
CA LYS A 126 21.10 12.34 -12.73
C LYS A 126 20.90 13.58 -11.88
N LEU A 127 21.24 14.75 -12.42
CA LEU A 127 21.18 16.07 -11.77
C LEU A 127 20.30 17.01 -12.60
N GLU A 128 19.46 17.82 -11.94
CA GLU A 128 18.77 18.96 -12.56
C GLU A 128 19.37 20.27 -12.03
N ILE A 129 19.91 21.09 -12.92
CA ILE A 129 20.55 22.36 -12.57
C ILE A 129 19.91 23.47 -13.39
N GLU A 130 18.97 24.20 -12.77
CA GLU A 130 18.36 25.41 -13.34
C GLU A 130 17.79 25.17 -14.76
N GLY A 131 17.05 24.07 -14.91
CA GLY A 131 16.40 23.61 -16.14
C GLY A 131 17.24 22.68 -17.01
N VAL A 132 18.51 22.43 -16.67
CA VAL A 132 19.39 21.55 -17.46
C VAL A 132 19.56 20.20 -16.77
N MET A 133 19.21 19.12 -17.47
CA MET A 133 19.43 17.73 -17.03
C MET A 133 20.86 17.29 -17.37
N LEU A 134 21.62 16.90 -16.35
CA LEU A 134 23.00 16.44 -16.44
C LEU A 134 23.15 15.05 -15.83
N ASN A 135 23.65 14.11 -16.61
CA ASN A 135 24.00 12.77 -16.18
C ASN A 135 25.52 12.68 -15.98
N VAL A 136 25.93 12.25 -14.78
CA VAL A 136 27.31 12.00 -14.41
C VAL A 136 27.50 10.51 -14.24
N VAL A 137 28.25 9.89 -15.13
CA VAL A 137 28.52 8.45 -15.13
C VAL A 137 29.95 8.21 -14.63
N SER A 138 30.10 7.24 -13.74
CA SER A 138 31.38 6.75 -13.21
C SER A 138 31.55 5.30 -13.65
N GLY A 139 32.69 5.00 -14.27
CA GLY A 139 33.00 3.70 -14.84
C GLY A 139 34.39 3.19 -14.46
N TYR A 140 34.54 1.88 -14.33
CA TYR A 140 35.80 1.19 -14.09
C TYR A 140 35.91 -0.09 -14.93
N ALA A 141 36.59 0.01 -16.07
CA ALA A 141 36.74 -1.10 -17.00
C ALA A 141 37.66 -2.21 -16.45
N PRO A 142 37.49 -3.48 -16.87
CA PRO A 142 38.44 -4.55 -16.54
C PRO A 142 39.86 -4.28 -17.06
N GLN A 143 40.86 -4.92 -16.46
CA GLN A 143 42.27 -4.73 -16.84
C GLN A 143 42.60 -5.49 -18.14
N VAL A 144 43.73 -5.13 -18.77
CA VAL A 144 44.19 -5.66 -20.08
C VAL A 144 44.29 -7.20 -20.12
N GLY A 145 44.44 -7.88 -18.97
CA GLY A 145 44.50 -9.36 -18.87
C GLY A 145 43.25 -10.07 -18.35
N CYS A 146 42.11 -9.38 -18.17
CA CYS A 146 40.84 -10.02 -17.79
C CYS A 146 40.22 -10.80 -18.97
N GLU A 147 39.40 -11.81 -18.66
CA GLU A 147 38.62 -12.58 -19.64
C GLU A 147 37.75 -11.67 -20.52
N LEU A 148 37.56 -12.08 -21.78
CA LEU A 148 36.80 -11.29 -22.76
C LEU A 148 35.35 -11.08 -22.31
N GLU A 149 34.73 -12.08 -21.69
CA GLU A 149 33.37 -12.03 -21.16
C GLU A 149 33.21 -10.93 -20.09
N GLU A 150 34.21 -10.71 -19.23
CA GLU A 150 34.15 -9.64 -18.22
C GLU A 150 34.23 -8.25 -18.87
N LYS A 151 35.00 -8.12 -19.96
CA LYS A 151 35.11 -6.89 -20.76
C LYS A 151 33.80 -6.60 -21.49
N GLU A 152 33.22 -7.58 -22.16
CA GLU A 152 31.94 -7.45 -22.87
C GLU A 152 30.81 -7.07 -21.93
N ARG A 153 30.75 -7.68 -20.75
CA ARG A 153 29.77 -7.34 -19.71
C ARG A 153 29.87 -5.87 -19.28
N PHE A 154 31.07 -5.35 -19.03
CA PHE A 154 31.25 -3.94 -18.67
C PHE A 154 30.73 -2.98 -19.75
N TRP A 155 31.03 -3.28 -21.03
CA TRP A 155 30.58 -2.45 -22.14
C TRP A 155 29.07 -2.53 -22.35
N SER A 156 28.48 -3.71 -22.23
CA SER A 156 27.02 -3.89 -22.27
C SER A 156 26.31 -3.12 -21.16
N GLU A 157 26.83 -3.15 -19.93
CA GLU A 157 26.29 -2.38 -18.79
C GLU A 157 26.40 -0.86 -19.03
N LEU A 158 27.49 -0.40 -19.65
CA LEU A 158 27.68 1.01 -20.00
C LEU A 158 26.76 1.45 -21.15
N ASP A 159 26.54 0.58 -22.14
CA ASP A 159 25.61 0.82 -23.26
C ASP A 159 24.18 0.98 -22.73
N GLU A 160 23.71 0.07 -21.87
CA GLU A 160 22.37 0.14 -21.27
C GLU A 160 22.15 1.46 -20.50
N VAL A 161 23.17 1.92 -19.75
CA VAL A 161 23.11 3.22 -19.06
C VAL A 161 22.96 4.36 -20.06
N MET A 162 23.72 4.33 -21.16
CA MET A 162 23.70 5.39 -22.17
C MET A 162 22.40 5.42 -22.98
N GLU A 163 21.89 4.26 -23.36
CA GLU A 163 20.60 4.12 -24.06
C GLU A 163 19.44 4.62 -23.19
N SER A 164 19.53 4.46 -21.87
CA SER A 164 18.53 4.98 -20.93
C SER A 164 18.52 6.52 -20.81
N ILE A 165 19.51 7.24 -21.37
CA ILE A 165 19.63 8.70 -21.26
C ILE A 165 19.14 9.40 -22.54
N PRO A 166 18.05 10.20 -22.48
CA PRO A 166 17.51 10.90 -23.65
C PRO A 166 18.55 11.79 -24.34
N THR A 167 18.55 11.84 -25.67
CA THR A 167 19.52 12.57 -26.52
C THR A 167 19.63 14.08 -26.23
N GLY A 168 18.55 14.69 -25.70
CA GLY A 168 18.53 16.10 -25.30
C GLY A 168 19.29 16.42 -24.00
N GLU A 169 19.54 15.42 -23.15
CA GLU A 169 20.20 15.61 -21.85
C GLU A 169 21.74 15.70 -21.99
N ARG A 170 22.39 16.32 -21.00
CA ARG A 170 23.86 16.40 -20.95
C ARG A 170 24.41 15.14 -20.31
N VAL A 171 25.53 14.62 -20.84
CA VAL A 171 26.22 13.44 -20.28
C VAL A 171 27.70 13.74 -20.13
N VAL A 172 28.24 13.41 -18.96
CA VAL A 172 29.68 13.34 -18.72
C VAL A 172 30.00 12.00 -18.10
N ILE A 173 30.87 11.25 -18.76
CA ILE A 173 31.44 10.01 -18.24
C ILE A 173 32.85 10.35 -17.76
N GLY A 174 33.15 10.08 -16.49
CA GLY A 174 34.53 9.95 -16.05
C GLY A 174 34.78 8.49 -15.77
N ALA A 175 35.77 7.88 -16.39
CA ALA A 175 36.07 6.47 -16.14
C ALA A 175 37.56 6.16 -16.28
N ASP A 176 37.99 5.12 -15.57
CA ASP A 176 39.26 4.45 -15.81
C ASP A 176 38.98 3.27 -16.75
N PHE A 177 39.37 3.43 -18.01
CA PHE A 177 39.07 2.47 -19.07
C PHE A 177 40.16 1.42 -19.26
N ASN A 178 41.30 1.54 -18.56
CA ASN A 178 42.46 0.64 -18.72
C ASN A 178 42.97 0.47 -20.17
N GLY A 179 42.55 1.35 -21.11
CA GLY A 179 42.93 1.32 -22.52
C GLY A 179 43.69 2.58 -22.94
N HIS A 180 44.49 2.49 -24.00
CA HIS A 180 45.23 3.59 -24.60
C HIS A 180 44.59 3.95 -25.94
N VAL A 181 43.98 5.12 -26.07
CA VAL A 181 43.28 5.54 -27.32
C VAL A 181 44.22 5.94 -28.47
N GLY A 182 45.51 6.13 -28.20
CA GLY A 182 46.52 6.47 -29.22
C GLY A 182 46.82 7.97 -29.37
N GLU A 183 47.98 8.30 -29.97
CA GLU A 183 48.34 9.64 -30.46
C GLU A 183 47.86 9.85 -31.91
N GLY A 184 47.40 11.05 -32.25
CA GLY A 184 46.74 11.34 -33.53
C GLY A 184 45.25 10.97 -33.52
N ASN A 185 44.55 11.24 -34.62
CA ASN A 185 43.11 10.98 -34.75
C ASN A 185 42.67 10.54 -36.16
N THR A 186 43.61 10.08 -36.98
CA THR A 186 43.34 9.70 -38.38
C THR A 186 42.34 8.55 -38.44
N GLY A 187 41.15 8.76 -39.01
CA GLY A 187 40.04 7.79 -39.06
C GLY A 187 39.08 7.82 -37.85
N ASP A 188 39.35 8.67 -36.87
CA ASP A 188 38.55 8.86 -35.64
C ASP A 188 38.31 10.34 -35.31
N GLU A 189 38.46 11.24 -36.29
CA GLU A 189 38.43 12.69 -36.12
C GLU A 189 37.13 13.19 -35.48
N GLU A 190 36.05 12.42 -35.65
CA GLU A 190 34.74 12.70 -35.12
C GLU A 190 34.65 12.58 -33.60
N VAL A 191 35.43 11.69 -32.98
CA VAL A 191 35.30 11.29 -31.56
C VAL A 191 36.55 11.59 -30.74
N MET A 192 37.70 11.79 -31.37
CA MET A 192 38.95 12.12 -30.67
C MET A 192 39.74 13.26 -31.34
N GLY A 193 40.45 14.01 -30.51
CA GLY A 193 41.42 15.03 -30.93
C GLY A 193 42.82 14.46 -31.10
N LYS A 194 43.76 15.32 -31.54
CA LYS A 194 45.11 14.93 -31.95
C LYS A 194 46.09 14.64 -30.80
N PHE A 195 45.72 14.94 -29.55
CA PHE A 195 46.67 15.05 -28.44
C PHE A 195 46.64 13.88 -27.44
N GLY A 196 46.25 12.68 -27.87
CA GLY A 196 46.39 11.46 -27.06
C GLY A 196 47.85 11.08 -26.78
N VAL A 197 48.06 9.94 -26.13
CA VAL A 197 49.38 9.49 -25.64
C VAL A 197 49.58 8.03 -26.00
N LYS A 198 50.79 7.67 -26.48
CA LYS A 198 51.22 6.30 -26.88
C LYS A 198 50.45 5.74 -28.08
N GLU A 199 50.81 4.52 -28.49
CA GLU A 199 50.07 3.75 -29.50
C GLU A 199 48.78 3.16 -28.94
N ARG A 200 47.80 2.95 -29.82
CA ARG A 200 46.49 2.40 -29.46
C ARG A 200 46.60 0.91 -29.17
N ASN A 201 45.99 0.45 -28.07
CA ASN A 201 45.81 -0.97 -27.79
C ASN A 201 44.35 -1.42 -28.00
N LEU A 202 44.09 -2.73 -27.88
CA LEU A 202 42.75 -3.30 -28.09
C LEU A 202 41.68 -2.64 -27.21
N GLU A 203 41.95 -2.48 -25.91
CA GLU A 203 41.01 -1.80 -24.99
C GLU A 203 40.78 -0.34 -25.38
N GLY A 204 41.83 0.34 -25.86
CA GLY A 204 41.72 1.68 -26.41
C GLY A 204 40.86 1.76 -27.67
N GLN A 205 40.89 0.73 -28.52
CA GLN A 205 39.99 0.61 -29.67
C GLN A 205 38.53 0.44 -29.20
N MET A 206 38.28 -0.36 -28.17
CA MET A 206 36.93 -0.50 -27.59
C MET A 206 36.37 0.84 -27.06
N VAL A 207 37.22 1.69 -26.46
CA VAL A 207 36.82 3.05 -26.03
C VAL A 207 36.42 3.92 -27.22
N VAL A 208 37.18 3.85 -28.31
CA VAL A 208 36.91 4.61 -29.54
C VAL A 208 35.64 4.11 -30.24
N ASP A 209 35.44 2.80 -30.32
CA ASP A 209 34.25 2.18 -30.92
C ASP A 209 33.00 2.53 -30.12
N PHE A 210 33.07 2.48 -28.79
CA PHE A 210 32.01 2.96 -27.91
C PHE A 210 31.71 4.45 -28.14
N ALA A 211 32.76 5.29 -28.26
CA ALA A 211 32.58 6.71 -28.51
C ALA A 211 31.92 7.00 -29.88
N LYS A 212 32.24 6.22 -30.91
CA LYS A 212 31.60 6.28 -32.24
C LYS A 212 30.13 5.87 -32.16
N ARG A 213 29.84 4.72 -31.55
CA ARG A 213 28.47 4.19 -31.42
C ARG A 213 27.54 5.15 -30.66
N MET A 214 28.03 5.79 -29.60
CA MET A 214 27.23 6.62 -28.70
C MET A 214 27.32 8.14 -28.96
N ASP A 215 27.93 8.57 -30.07
CA ASP A 215 28.15 9.99 -30.42
C ASP A 215 28.88 10.80 -29.31
N MET A 216 29.96 10.22 -28.77
CA MET A 216 30.75 10.79 -27.67
C MET A 216 32.10 11.31 -28.16
N ALA A 217 32.64 12.29 -27.44
CA ALA A 217 33.96 12.86 -27.64
C ALA A 217 34.88 12.52 -26.46
N VAL A 218 36.07 11.98 -26.74
CA VAL A 218 37.13 11.69 -25.75
C VAL A 218 37.86 12.98 -25.40
N VAL A 219 37.33 13.72 -24.43
CA VAL A 219 37.68 15.11 -24.11
C VAL A 219 39.17 15.34 -23.92
N ASN A 220 39.87 14.41 -23.25
CA ASN A 220 41.29 14.51 -22.93
C ASN A 220 42.18 14.73 -24.17
N THR A 221 41.76 14.24 -25.34
CA THR A 221 42.55 14.25 -26.58
C THR A 221 42.43 15.55 -27.39
N TYR A 222 41.49 16.44 -27.05
CA TYR A 222 41.24 17.69 -27.80
C TYR A 222 42.10 18.88 -27.34
N PHE A 223 42.74 18.80 -26.17
CA PHE A 223 43.48 19.91 -25.59
C PHE A 223 45.00 19.69 -25.66
N GLN A 224 45.71 20.59 -26.34
CA GLN A 224 47.16 20.58 -26.37
C GLN A 224 47.73 20.93 -24.99
N LYS A 225 48.44 19.99 -24.37
CA LYS A 225 49.09 20.14 -23.06
C LYS A 225 50.49 19.54 -23.09
N ARG A 226 51.34 19.93 -22.13
CA ARG A 226 52.63 19.24 -21.91
C ARG A 226 52.35 17.78 -21.58
N GLU A 227 53.25 16.88 -21.99
CA GLU A 227 53.11 15.44 -21.82
C GLU A 227 52.83 15.02 -20.37
N GLU A 228 53.52 15.64 -19.41
CA GLU A 228 53.29 15.47 -17.97
C GLU A 228 51.84 15.72 -17.52
N HIS A 229 51.13 16.63 -18.19
CA HIS A 229 49.74 16.99 -17.96
C HIS A 229 48.74 16.18 -18.81
N ARG A 230 49.21 15.22 -19.61
CA ARG A 230 48.40 14.27 -20.40
C ARG A 230 48.42 12.84 -19.83
N VAL A 231 49.53 12.46 -19.20
CA VAL A 231 49.71 11.17 -18.52
C VAL A 231 48.84 11.08 -17.27
N THR A 232 47.96 10.08 -17.19
CA THR A 232 47.04 9.87 -16.05
C THR A 232 47.51 8.75 -15.12
N TYR A 233 48.35 7.82 -15.60
CA TYR A 233 48.88 6.71 -14.82
C TYR A 233 50.41 6.65 -14.91
N LYS A 234 51.08 6.44 -13.78
CA LYS A 234 52.54 6.26 -13.70
C LYS A 234 52.92 5.19 -12.68
N SER A 235 53.55 4.11 -13.13
CA SER A 235 54.02 3.02 -12.26
C SER A 235 55.29 2.38 -12.82
N GLY A 236 56.29 2.12 -11.98
CA GLY A 236 57.52 1.40 -12.36
C GLY A 236 58.25 1.95 -13.60
N GLY A 237 58.30 3.28 -13.76
CA GLY A 237 58.92 3.94 -14.93
C GLY A 237 58.02 4.05 -16.17
N ARG A 238 56.88 3.35 -16.22
CA ARG A 238 55.89 3.46 -17.30
C ARG A 238 54.92 4.60 -17.02
N SER A 239 54.68 5.44 -18.04
CA SER A 239 53.71 6.54 -18.02
C SER A 239 52.65 6.32 -19.11
N THR A 240 51.36 6.27 -18.77
CA THR A 240 50.26 5.99 -19.71
C THR A 240 49.07 6.92 -19.47
N GLN A 241 48.12 6.93 -20.40
CA GLN A 241 46.83 7.59 -20.26
C GLN A 241 45.75 6.52 -20.33
N VAL A 242 45.01 6.33 -19.23
CA VAL A 242 43.94 5.32 -19.09
C VAL A 242 42.65 5.91 -18.48
N ASP A 243 42.77 7.08 -17.85
CA ASP A 243 41.65 7.80 -17.24
C ASP A 243 41.09 8.85 -18.21
N TYR A 244 39.87 8.65 -18.68
CA TYR A 244 39.26 9.51 -19.68
C TYR A 244 37.98 10.19 -19.17
N ILE A 245 37.76 11.40 -19.67
CA ILE A 245 36.49 12.10 -19.57
C ILE A 245 35.86 12.08 -20.97
N LEU A 246 34.64 11.57 -21.08
CA LEU A 246 33.84 11.60 -22.30
C LEU A 246 32.63 12.50 -22.11
N CYS A 247 32.20 13.18 -23.17
CA CYS A 247 30.93 13.89 -23.22
C CYS A 247 30.27 13.72 -24.59
N ARG A 248 28.97 13.99 -24.71
CA ARG A 248 28.32 14.02 -26.04
C ARG A 248 29.01 15.00 -26.97
N ARG A 249 29.20 14.61 -28.23
CA ARG A 249 29.90 15.42 -29.25
C ARG A 249 29.29 16.82 -29.40
N GLY A 250 27.96 16.91 -29.44
CA GLY A 250 27.23 18.18 -29.49
C GLY A 250 27.45 19.11 -28.29
N ASN A 251 28.00 18.61 -27.18
CA ASN A 251 28.29 19.36 -25.95
C ASN A 251 29.77 19.69 -25.76
N LEU A 252 30.66 19.24 -26.65
CA LEU A 252 32.10 19.52 -26.55
C LEU A 252 32.41 21.03 -26.48
N LYS A 253 31.60 21.86 -27.14
CA LYS A 253 31.66 23.33 -27.09
C LYS A 253 31.44 23.93 -25.68
N GLU A 254 30.82 23.17 -24.78
CA GLU A 254 30.60 23.57 -23.39
C GLU A 254 31.84 23.29 -22.52
N ILE A 255 32.81 22.51 -23.03
CA ILE A 255 34.08 22.23 -22.37
C ILE A 255 35.13 23.26 -22.77
N SER A 256 35.78 23.83 -21.77
CA SER A 256 36.75 24.92 -21.91
C SER A 256 38.19 24.49 -21.64
N ASP A 257 38.40 23.43 -20.86
CA ASP A 257 39.73 22.92 -20.51
C ASP A 257 39.64 21.48 -19.99
N CYS A 258 40.65 20.66 -20.29
CA CYS A 258 40.88 19.36 -19.66
C CYS A 258 42.39 19.18 -19.44
N LYS A 259 42.81 18.82 -18.22
CA LYS A 259 44.23 18.62 -17.87
C LYS A 259 44.42 17.65 -16.73
N VAL A 260 45.59 17.02 -16.66
CA VAL A 260 46.05 16.28 -15.49
C VAL A 260 46.79 17.21 -14.53
N VAL A 261 46.62 17.04 -13.22
CA VAL A 261 47.35 17.79 -12.18
C VAL A 261 48.63 17.04 -11.78
N VAL A 262 49.77 17.70 -11.94
CA VAL A 262 51.11 17.17 -11.66
C VAL A 262 51.62 17.82 -10.37
N GLY A 263 51.45 17.17 -9.20
CA GLY A 263 51.97 17.72 -7.94
C GLY A 263 51.33 17.21 -6.64
N GLU A 264 50.07 16.78 -6.67
CA GLU A 264 49.37 16.22 -5.50
C GLU A 264 48.81 14.84 -5.88
N SER A 265 49.58 13.78 -5.61
CA SER A 265 49.15 12.40 -5.84
C SER A 265 48.23 11.94 -4.72
N VAL A 266 46.91 11.92 -4.99
CA VAL A 266 45.92 11.30 -4.10
C VAL A 266 46.11 9.77 -4.06
N ALA A 267 46.69 9.18 -5.11
CA ALA A 267 47.10 7.77 -5.22
C ALA A 267 48.54 7.65 -5.74
N ARG A 268 49.28 6.60 -5.35
CA ARG A 268 50.70 6.40 -5.74
C ARG A 268 50.92 6.24 -7.25
N GLN A 269 49.92 5.78 -8.01
CA GLN A 269 50.05 5.47 -9.44
C GLN A 269 49.15 6.32 -10.36
N HIS A 270 47.93 6.68 -9.94
CA HIS A 270 47.01 7.49 -10.75
C HIS A 270 47.10 8.99 -10.41
N ARG A 271 46.87 9.82 -11.42
CA ARG A 271 46.87 11.28 -11.36
C ARG A 271 45.48 11.82 -11.63
N MET A 272 45.16 12.91 -10.96
CA MET A 272 43.86 13.54 -11.03
C MET A 272 43.64 14.25 -12.39
N VAL A 273 42.54 13.92 -13.06
CA VAL A 273 42.11 14.58 -14.30
C VAL A 273 41.06 15.63 -13.97
N VAL A 274 41.23 16.85 -14.48
CA VAL A 274 40.32 17.97 -14.22
C VAL A 274 39.78 18.50 -15.55
N CYS A 275 38.45 18.49 -15.70
CA CYS A 275 37.72 19.08 -16.81
C CYS A 275 36.93 20.32 -16.36
N ARG A 276 36.86 21.36 -17.20
CA ARG A 276 36.06 22.55 -16.96
C ARG A 276 34.95 22.70 -18.00
N MET A 277 33.71 22.45 -17.58
CA MET A 277 32.50 22.60 -18.38
C MET A 277 31.72 23.88 -18.01
N THR A 278 30.96 24.47 -18.93
CA THR A 278 30.15 25.67 -18.70
C THR A 278 28.73 25.44 -19.22
N LEU A 279 27.76 25.34 -18.30
CA LEU A 279 26.34 25.18 -18.61
C LEU A 279 25.68 26.55 -18.77
N MET A 280 24.85 26.69 -19.79
CA MET A 280 24.02 27.88 -20.04
C MET A 280 22.63 27.64 -19.42
N VAL A 281 22.18 28.51 -18.52
CA VAL A 281 20.92 28.32 -17.76
C VAL A 281 20.03 29.58 -17.79
N CYS A 282 18.72 29.38 -17.70
CA CYS A 282 17.73 30.45 -17.54
C CYS A 282 17.31 30.54 -16.07
N LYS A 283 17.24 31.75 -15.51
CA LYS A 283 16.99 31.94 -14.08
C LYS A 283 15.49 31.79 -13.77
N THR A 284 15.13 30.86 -12.88
CA THR A 284 13.78 30.77 -12.33
C THR A 284 13.62 31.79 -11.19
N LYS A 285 12.51 32.54 -11.16
CA LYS A 285 12.21 33.45 -10.03
C LYS A 285 11.85 32.59 -8.81
N THR A 286 12.64 32.67 -7.73
CA THR A 286 12.23 32.07 -6.44
C THR A 286 11.01 32.79 -5.89
N SER A 287 9.94 32.06 -5.60
CA SER A 287 8.73 32.55 -4.95
C SER A 287 9.03 33.18 -3.57
N LYS A 288 8.27 34.21 -3.19
CA LYS A 288 8.36 34.83 -1.86
C LYS A 288 7.68 33.90 -0.84
N ILE A 289 8.44 33.36 0.12
CA ILE A 289 7.88 32.55 1.21
C ILE A 289 7.04 33.44 2.13
N GLU A 290 5.83 33.00 2.43
CA GLU A 290 4.88 33.71 3.29
C GLU A 290 5.32 33.69 4.77
N LYS A 291 5.16 34.81 5.48
CA LYS A 291 5.61 34.94 6.87
C LYS A 291 4.52 34.46 7.84
N LYS A 292 4.77 33.38 8.56
CA LYS A 292 3.84 32.83 9.58
C LYS A 292 4.04 33.42 10.98
N THR A 293 2.97 33.44 11.77
CA THR A 293 2.97 33.89 13.17
C THR A 293 3.74 32.93 14.09
N LYS A 294 4.49 33.45 15.07
CA LYS A 294 5.35 32.65 15.97
C LYS A 294 4.60 32.01 17.15
N TRP A 295 3.54 31.25 16.88
CA TRP A 295 2.64 30.68 17.90
C TRP A 295 3.33 29.81 18.97
N TRP A 296 4.49 29.20 18.68
CA TRP A 296 5.22 28.39 19.67
C TRP A 296 5.68 29.18 20.90
N LYS A 297 5.71 30.52 20.84
CA LYS A 297 5.99 31.39 21.98
C LYS A 297 4.91 31.33 23.06
N LEU A 298 3.66 30.97 22.73
CA LEU A 298 2.56 30.80 23.70
C LEU A 298 2.80 29.69 24.72
N LYS A 299 3.87 28.89 24.57
CA LYS A 299 4.32 27.95 25.61
C LYS A 299 4.89 28.63 26.85
N LYS A 300 5.33 29.88 26.72
CA LYS A 300 5.78 30.69 27.85
C LYS A 300 4.56 31.39 28.43
N GLU A 301 4.36 31.26 29.74
CA GLU A 301 3.18 31.84 30.42
C GLU A 301 3.12 33.36 30.22
N GLU A 302 4.26 34.05 30.36
CA GLU A 302 4.40 35.50 30.10
C GLU A 302 3.83 35.92 28.73
N CYS A 303 4.17 35.19 27.66
CA CYS A 303 3.67 35.48 26.32
C CYS A 303 2.19 35.15 26.15
N CYS A 304 1.66 34.15 26.88
CA CYS A 304 0.23 33.84 26.85
C CYS A 304 -0.58 34.90 27.60
N GLU A 305 -0.11 35.38 28.74
CA GLU A 305 -0.73 36.49 29.47
C GLU A 305 -0.72 37.80 28.67
N GLU A 306 0.42 38.16 28.09
CA GLU A 306 0.54 39.34 27.23
C GLU A 306 -0.42 39.26 26.03
N PHE A 307 -0.51 38.08 25.40
CA PHE A 307 -1.45 37.85 24.30
C PHE A 307 -2.91 38.00 24.75
N ARG A 308 -3.32 37.43 25.90
CA ARG A 308 -4.67 37.60 26.47
C ARG A 308 -4.99 39.08 26.72
N GLN A 309 -4.06 39.81 27.33
CA GLN A 309 -4.26 41.23 27.66
C GLN A 309 -4.40 42.09 26.39
N LYS A 310 -3.54 41.88 25.40
CA LYS A 310 -3.58 42.62 24.13
C LYS A 310 -4.81 42.29 23.30
N LEU A 311 -5.27 41.03 23.34
CA LEU A 311 -6.53 40.64 22.70
C LEU A 311 -7.72 41.36 23.35
N ARG A 312 -7.76 41.41 24.69
CA ARG A 312 -8.79 42.16 25.44
C ARG A 312 -8.79 43.65 25.11
N GLN A 313 -7.62 44.25 24.94
CA GLN A 313 -7.48 45.65 24.50
C GLN A 313 -8.01 45.84 23.07
N ALA A 314 -7.70 44.93 22.15
CA ALA A 314 -8.21 44.99 20.78
C ALA A 314 -9.74 44.87 20.70
N LEU A 315 -10.36 44.22 21.70
CA LEU A 315 -11.82 44.07 21.84
C LEU A 315 -12.46 45.16 22.72
N GLY A 316 -11.80 46.31 22.90
CA GLY A 316 -12.38 47.44 23.66
C GLY A 316 -12.56 47.17 25.16
N GLY A 317 -11.77 46.25 25.74
CA GLY A 317 -11.86 45.88 27.16
C GLY A 317 -12.83 44.74 27.46
N GLN A 318 -13.62 44.30 26.48
CA GLN A 318 -14.53 43.17 26.62
C GLN A 318 -13.77 41.85 26.78
N VAL A 319 -14.30 40.95 27.62
CA VAL A 319 -13.77 39.58 27.80
C VAL A 319 -14.31 38.63 26.73
N VAL A 320 -15.42 39.01 26.10
CA VAL A 320 -16.16 38.19 25.15
C VAL A 320 -15.56 38.37 23.75
N LEU A 321 -15.33 37.26 23.05
CA LEU A 321 -14.91 37.30 21.65
C LEU A 321 -16.10 37.71 20.77
N PRO A 322 -15.86 38.34 19.60
CA PRO A 322 -16.93 38.62 18.65
C PRO A 322 -17.73 37.36 18.34
N ASP A 323 -19.03 37.48 18.07
CA ASP A 323 -19.83 36.29 17.86
C ASP A 323 -19.49 35.62 16.54
N ASP A 324 -19.08 36.29 15.45
CA ASP A 324 -18.75 35.63 14.17
C ASP A 324 -17.30 35.10 14.05
N TRP A 325 -17.11 34.13 13.15
CA TRP A 325 -15.80 33.50 12.92
C TRP A 325 -14.78 34.45 12.29
N GLU A 326 -15.18 35.20 11.26
CA GLU A 326 -14.25 35.98 10.43
C GLU A 326 -13.57 37.08 11.26
N THR A 327 -14.37 37.87 11.97
CA THR A 327 -13.90 38.94 12.86
C THR A 327 -13.04 38.37 13.98
N THR A 328 -13.48 37.29 14.63
CA THR A 328 -12.71 36.67 15.72
C THR A 328 -11.37 36.13 15.23
N ALA A 329 -11.34 35.44 14.10
CA ALA A 329 -10.13 34.88 13.52
C ALA A 329 -9.14 35.98 13.09
N GLU A 330 -9.64 37.08 12.51
CA GLU A 330 -8.83 38.23 12.13
C GLU A 330 -8.19 38.91 13.35
N VAL A 331 -8.97 39.23 14.37
CA VAL A 331 -8.48 39.87 15.61
C VAL A 331 -7.42 38.99 16.31
N ILE A 332 -7.64 37.67 16.36
CA ILE A 332 -6.66 36.71 16.89
C ILE A 332 -5.35 36.73 16.09
N ARG A 333 -5.44 36.65 14.75
CA ARG A 333 -4.26 36.65 13.87
C ARG A 333 -3.47 37.96 13.98
N GLU A 334 -4.15 39.10 13.96
CA GLU A 334 -3.50 40.39 14.11
C GLU A 334 -2.79 40.54 15.46
N THR A 335 -3.49 40.19 16.54
CA THR A 335 -2.93 40.25 17.88
C THR A 335 -1.72 39.32 17.99
N GLY A 336 -1.81 38.11 17.44
CA GLY A 336 -0.72 37.15 17.41
C GLY A 336 0.50 37.67 16.65
N ARG A 337 0.29 38.29 15.48
CA ARG A 337 1.37 38.93 14.70
C ARG A 337 2.02 40.09 15.44
N LYS A 338 1.23 40.91 16.13
CA LYS A 338 1.70 42.08 16.91
C LYS A 338 2.50 41.63 18.14
N VAL A 339 2.00 40.68 18.93
CA VAL A 339 2.61 40.22 20.20
C VAL A 339 3.75 39.23 19.97
N LEU A 340 3.54 38.19 19.16
CA LEU A 340 4.48 37.08 19.03
C LEU A 340 5.51 37.34 17.90
N GLY A 341 5.15 38.22 16.95
CA GLY A 341 5.91 38.50 15.74
C GLY A 341 5.73 37.45 14.65
N VAL A 342 6.28 37.74 13.47
CA VAL A 342 6.26 36.85 12.30
C VAL A 342 7.64 36.23 12.00
N SER A 343 7.63 35.08 11.35
CA SER A 343 8.84 34.41 10.86
C SER A 343 9.51 35.19 9.71
N SER A 344 10.81 34.97 9.51
CA SER A 344 11.63 35.71 8.53
C SER A 344 11.51 35.18 7.09
N GLY A 345 10.61 34.24 6.80
CA GLY A 345 10.38 33.65 5.47
C GLY A 345 11.52 32.77 4.93
N ARG A 346 12.78 33.05 5.26
CA ARG A 346 13.85 32.06 5.13
C ARG A 346 13.91 31.27 6.43
N ARG A 347 13.65 29.95 6.37
CA ARG A 347 14.50 29.05 7.13
C ARG A 347 15.91 29.41 6.67
N LYS A 348 16.72 30.03 7.55
CA LYS A 348 18.14 29.69 7.50
C LYS A 348 18.11 28.17 7.47
N GLU A 349 18.65 27.55 6.43
CA GLU A 349 19.01 26.14 6.54
C GLU A 349 19.60 26.03 7.94
N ASP A 350 19.03 25.21 8.82
CA ASP A 350 19.59 24.90 10.13
C ASP A 350 20.88 24.08 9.90
N LYS A 351 21.75 24.60 9.03
CA LYS A 351 23.13 24.22 8.81
C LYS A 351 23.81 24.56 10.11
N GLU A 352 23.96 23.53 10.93
CA GLU A 352 25.01 23.48 11.92
C GLU A 352 25.12 24.74 12.79
N THR A 353 24.04 25.39 13.23
CA THR A 353 24.14 26.56 14.12
C THR A 353 23.64 26.29 15.53
N TRP A 354 23.44 25.03 15.89
CA TRP A 354 23.09 24.62 17.25
C TRP A 354 24.26 24.82 18.25
N TRP A 355 25.48 25.00 17.75
CA TRP A 355 26.69 25.38 18.50
C TRP A 355 27.08 26.85 18.32
N TRP A 356 26.25 27.66 17.65
CA TRP A 356 26.55 29.07 17.38
C TRP A 356 26.38 29.91 18.64
N ASN A 357 27.40 30.71 18.98
CA ASN A 357 27.38 31.62 20.12
C ASN A 357 27.99 32.99 19.73
N GLU A 358 27.90 33.96 20.63
CA GLU A 358 28.36 35.33 20.39
C GLU A 358 29.89 35.40 20.13
N GLU A 359 30.67 34.56 20.80
CA GLU A 359 32.13 34.47 20.64
C GLU A 359 32.55 34.04 19.22
N VAL A 360 31.85 33.03 18.66
CA VAL A 360 32.03 32.58 17.27
C VAL A 360 31.60 33.66 16.30
N GLN A 361 30.49 34.35 16.58
CA GLN A 361 29.98 35.42 15.72
C GLN A 361 30.97 36.58 15.61
N ASP A 362 31.50 37.04 16.74
CA ASP A 362 32.48 38.12 16.80
C ASP A 362 33.80 37.70 16.12
N SER A 363 34.29 36.49 16.39
CA SER A 363 35.50 35.96 15.73
C SER A 363 35.36 35.91 14.20
N ILE A 364 34.17 35.54 13.69
CA ILE A 364 33.88 35.52 12.25
C ILE A 364 33.77 36.94 11.68
N GLN A 365 33.19 37.89 12.41
CA GLN A 365 33.11 39.29 12.01
C GLN A 365 34.51 39.91 11.88
N ARG A 366 35.39 39.70 12.86
CA ARG A 366 36.80 40.17 12.82
C ARG A 366 37.55 39.59 11.62
N LYS A 367 37.41 38.28 11.35
CA LYS A 367 37.97 37.64 10.15
C LYS A 367 37.44 38.25 8.85
N ARG A 368 36.16 38.62 8.79
CA ARG A 368 35.55 39.27 7.61
C ARG A 368 36.09 40.69 7.39
N LEU A 369 36.29 41.45 8.47
CA LEU A 369 36.90 42.78 8.41
C LEU A 369 38.35 42.71 7.94
N ALA A 370 39.15 41.79 8.49
CA ALA A 370 40.52 41.57 8.04
C ALA A 370 40.60 41.10 6.57
N LYS A 371 39.64 40.28 6.12
CA LYS A 371 39.54 39.91 4.70
C LYS A 371 39.23 41.10 3.80
N LYS A 372 38.34 42.00 4.22
CA LYS A 372 38.05 43.23 3.47
C LYS A 372 39.27 44.14 3.37
N LYS A 373 40.03 44.30 4.46
CA LYS A 373 41.31 45.03 4.45
C LYS A 373 42.32 44.40 3.48
N TRP A 374 42.47 43.07 3.51
CA TRP A 374 43.35 42.37 2.58
C TRP A 374 42.89 42.48 1.11
N ASP A 375 41.58 42.39 0.86
CA ASP A 375 41.02 42.50 -0.50
C ASP A 375 41.21 43.91 -1.10
N MET A 376 41.31 44.96 -0.26
CA MET A 376 41.60 46.33 -0.69
C MET A 376 43.09 46.56 -0.96
N ASP A 377 43.95 46.25 0.02
CA ASP A 377 45.35 46.74 0.00
C ASP A 377 46.34 45.68 -0.48
N ARG A 378 45.96 44.39 -0.47
CA ARG A 378 46.74 43.22 -0.91
C ARG A 378 48.17 43.10 -0.35
N THR A 379 48.45 43.71 0.81
CA THR A 379 49.74 43.59 1.51
C THR A 379 49.92 42.23 2.18
N GLU A 380 51.17 41.79 2.36
CA GLU A 380 51.49 40.49 2.99
C GLU A 380 51.17 40.49 4.49
N GLU A 381 51.25 41.63 5.17
CA GLU A 381 50.84 41.80 6.56
C GLU A 381 49.33 41.56 6.74
N ASN A 382 48.49 42.19 5.92
CA ASN A 382 47.03 41.98 5.96
C ASN A 382 46.65 40.54 5.59
N ARG A 383 47.43 39.88 4.72
CA ARG A 383 47.26 38.46 4.39
C ARG A 383 47.59 37.57 5.59
N GLN A 384 48.63 37.90 6.34
CA GLN A 384 49.05 37.16 7.53
C GLN A 384 48.03 37.34 8.67
N GLU A 385 47.57 38.57 8.90
CA GLU A 385 46.49 38.88 9.87
C GLU A 385 45.20 38.11 9.54
N TYR A 386 44.79 38.08 8.27
CA TYR A 386 43.65 37.29 7.82
C TYR A 386 43.83 35.79 8.06
N LYS A 387 45.02 35.23 7.77
CA LYS A 387 45.33 33.80 7.99
C LYS A 387 45.29 33.44 9.48
N GLU A 388 45.81 34.30 10.34
CA GLU A 388 45.80 34.10 11.79
C GLU A 388 44.37 34.13 12.34
N LEU A 389 43.57 35.11 11.94
CA LEU A 389 42.15 35.18 12.30
C LEU A 389 41.36 34.00 11.72
N GLN A 390 41.72 33.49 10.54
CA GLN A 390 41.12 32.28 9.99
C GLN A 390 41.44 31.04 10.85
N ARG A 391 42.68 30.88 11.31
CA ARG A 391 43.08 29.80 12.23
C ARG A 391 42.39 29.93 13.59
N ARG A 392 42.25 31.16 14.11
CA ARG A 392 41.54 31.44 15.36
C ARG A 392 40.06 31.09 15.25
N VAL A 393 39.38 31.51 14.18
CA VAL A 393 37.99 31.13 13.91
C VAL A 393 37.82 29.60 13.83
N LYS A 394 38.74 28.88 13.18
CA LYS A 394 38.67 27.40 13.14
C LYS A 394 38.74 26.78 14.54
N ARG A 395 39.60 27.31 15.42
CA ARG A 395 39.72 26.86 16.83
C ARG A 395 38.45 27.15 17.62
N GLU A 396 37.93 28.38 17.56
CA GLU A 396 36.72 28.77 18.30
C GLU A 396 35.48 28.00 17.83
N VAL A 397 35.34 27.79 16.52
CA VAL A 397 34.27 26.94 15.96
C VAL A 397 34.39 25.50 16.48
N SER A 398 35.60 24.95 16.56
CA SER A 398 35.81 23.61 17.10
C SER A 398 35.47 23.51 18.58
N LYS A 399 35.86 24.51 19.37
CA LYS A 399 35.57 24.59 20.81
C LYS A 399 34.07 24.73 21.07
N ALA A 400 33.39 25.61 20.33
CA ALA A 400 31.94 25.79 20.42
C ALA A 400 31.17 24.53 19.99
N LYS A 401 31.60 23.85 18.91
CA LYS A 401 31.06 22.55 18.49
C LYS A 401 31.20 21.51 19.61
N GLN A 402 32.38 21.41 20.23
CA GLN A 402 32.65 20.45 21.30
C GLN A 402 31.77 20.72 22.54
N LYS A 403 31.77 21.96 23.05
CA LYS A 403 30.97 22.35 24.21
C LYS A 403 29.47 22.09 23.99
N ALA A 404 28.96 22.43 22.81
CA ALA A 404 27.57 22.18 22.49
C ALA A 404 27.27 20.67 22.45
N TYR A 405 28.15 19.83 21.91
CA TYR A 405 27.98 18.36 21.93
C TYR A 405 27.92 17.84 23.37
N ASP A 406 28.78 18.33 24.25
CA ASP A 406 28.81 17.91 25.66
C ASP A 406 27.52 18.32 26.40
N GLU A 407 27.02 19.54 26.16
CA GLU A 407 25.72 20.00 26.68
C GLU A 407 24.54 19.21 26.09
N LEU A 408 24.60 18.85 24.80
CA LEU A 408 23.61 18.02 24.14
C LEU A 408 23.59 16.61 24.74
N TYR A 409 24.75 15.99 24.97
CA TYR A 409 24.84 14.67 25.61
C TYR A 409 24.31 14.70 27.05
N THR A 410 24.57 15.77 27.79
CA THR A 410 23.99 15.97 29.14
C THR A 410 22.47 16.09 29.08
N ARG A 411 21.94 16.81 28.07
CA ARG A 411 20.50 17.01 27.88
C ARG A 411 19.77 15.76 27.37
N LEU A 412 20.44 14.94 26.56
CA LEU A 412 19.96 13.62 26.13
C LEU A 412 19.72 12.68 27.32
N ASP A 413 20.30 12.99 28.49
CA ASP A 413 20.06 12.24 29.70
C ASP A 413 18.74 12.58 30.43
N THR A 414 18.01 13.62 30.00
CA THR A 414 16.69 14.01 30.53
C THR A 414 15.53 13.40 29.73
N ARG A 415 14.31 13.41 30.31
CA ARG A 415 13.08 12.94 29.64
C ARG A 415 12.70 13.79 28.41
N GLU A 416 13.17 15.05 28.36
CA GLU A 416 12.94 15.96 27.24
C GLU A 416 13.92 15.71 26.08
N GLY A 417 15.14 15.26 26.40
CA GLY A 417 16.19 14.91 25.44
C GLY A 417 15.88 13.71 24.54
N GLU A 418 14.91 12.86 24.90
CA GLU A 418 14.45 11.75 24.03
C GLU A 418 14.04 12.26 22.64
N LYS A 419 13.36 13.42 22.56
CA LYS A 419 12.96 14.03 21.29
C LYS A 419 14.15 14.50 20.46
N ASP A 420 15.22 14.95 21.12
CA ASP A 420 16.45 15.39 20.47
C ASP A 420 17.24 14.18 19.91
N LEU A 421 17.22 13.03 20.61
CA LEU A 421 17.79 11.77 20.12
C LEU A 421 17.13 11.34 18.81
N TYR A 422 15.79 11.36 18.75
CA TYR A 422 15.05 11.04 17.52
C TYR A 422 15.35 12.02 16.40
N ARG A 423 15.47 13.33 16.72
CA ARG A 423 15.85 14.35 15.74
C ARG A 423 17.23 14.08 15.14
N LEU A 424 18.21 13.74 15.97
CA LEU A 424 19.59 13.39 15.57
C LEU A 424 19.62 12.11 14.71
N ALA A 425 18.90 11.07 15.12
CA ALA A 425 18.78 9.82 14.36
C ALA A 425 18.17 10.08 12.97
N ARG A 426 17.08 10.84 12.89
CA ARG A 426 16.43 11.23 11.63
C ARG A 426 17.29 12.14 10.75
N GLN A 427 18.12 12.99 11.35
CA GLN A 427 19.07 13.83 10.60
C GLN A 427 20.19 12.97 10.00
N ARG A 428 20.71 11.99 10.74
CA ARG A 428 21.71 11.04 10.24
C ARG A 428 21.15 10.10 9.18
N ASP A 429 19.90 9.65 9.32
CA ASP A 429 19.18 8.90 8.28
C ASP A 429 19.02 9.73 6.99
N ARG A 430 18.55 10.98 7.11
CA ARG A 430 18.47 11.93 5.98
C ARG A 430 19.83 12.15 5.28
N ASN A 431 20.93 12.15 6.03
CA ASN A 431 22.27 12.27 5.46
C ASN A 431 22.74 10.99 4.75
N GLY A 432 22.19 9.83 5.11
CA GLY A 432 22.48 8.52 4.51
C GLY A 432 21.62 8.18 3.29
N LYS A 433 20.47 8.84 3.11
CA LYS A 433 19.61 8.68 1.93
C LYS A 433 20.25 9.27 0.69
N ASP A 434 20.04 8.63 -0.46
CA ASP A 434 20.52 9.11 -1.75
C ASP A 434 19.91 10.47 -2.09
N LEU A 435 18.58 10.53 -2.06
CA LEU A 435 17.79 11.71 -2.39
C LEU A 435 17.32 12.43 -1.10
N GLN A 436 17.59 13.72 -1.00
CA GLN A 436 17.25 14.53 0.19
C GLN A 436 15.97 15.36 0.01
N GLN A 437 15.63 15.69 -1.24
CA GLN A 437 14.42 16.41 -1.65
C GLN A 437 13.99 15.87 -3.01
N VAL A 438 12.69 15.76 -3.22
CA VAL A 438 12.11 15.31 -4.49
C VAL A 438 11.45 16.53 -5.09
N ARG A 439 12.06 17.06 -6.16
CA ARG A 439 11.60 18.26 -6.87
C ARG A 439 10.87 17.93 -8.16
N VAL A 440 10.92 16.67 -8.58
CA VAL A 440 10.42 16.20 -9.87
C VAL A 440 9.50 15.02 -9.64
N ILE A 441 8.45 14.95 -10.46
CA ILE A 441 7.43 13.92 -10.41
C ILE A 441 7.16 13.47 -11.83
N LYS A 442 6.85 12.19 -12.03
CA LYS A 442 6.46 11.67 -13.33
C LYS A 442 5.01 12.03 -13.65
N ASP A 443 4.75 12.42 -14.89
CA ASP A 443 3.39 12.50 -15.43
C ASP A 443 2.81 11.09 -15.63
N ARG A 444 1.60 11.02 -16.22
CA ARG A 444 0.91 9.74 -16.48
C ARG A 444 1.69 8.85 -17.47
N ASP A 445 2.42 9.45 -18.41
CA ASP A 445 3.20 8.76 -19.44
C ASP A 445 4.62 8.38 -18.98
N GLY A 446 4.94 8.63 -17.71
CA GLY A 446 6.25 8.33 -17.12
C GLY A 446 7.33 9.38 -17.41
N ARG A 447 6.99 10.51 -18.04
CA ARG A 447 7.94 11.60 -18.30
C ARG A 447 8.14 12.43 -17.03
N VAL A 448 9.38 12.82 -16.77
CA VAL A 448 9.75 13.55 -15.57
C VAL A 448 9.41 15.04 -15.73
N LEU A 449 8.48 15.53 -14.92
CA LEU A 449 8.11 16.93 -14.81
C LEU A 449 9.13 17.67 -13.94
N THR A 450 9.65 18.78 -14.46
CA THR A 450 10.75 19.53 -13.83
C THR A 450 10.36 20.95 -13.42
N SER A 451 9.30 21.53 -13.98
CA SER A 451 8.84 22.87 -13.60
C SER A 451 7.93 22.81 -12.36
N GLU A 452 8.05 23.79 -11.48
CA GLU A 452 7.25 23.86 -10.25
C GLU A 452 5.74 23.84 -10.54
N GLU A 453 5.30 24.60 -11.56
CA GLU A 453 3.90 24.64 -12.01
C GLU A 453 3.40 23.28 -12.52
N SER A 454 4.20 22.57 -13.32
CA SER A 454 3.78 21.25 -13.85
C SER A 454 3.73 20.18 -12.76
N VAL A 455 4.68 20.21 -11.82
CA VAL A 455 4.69 19.31 -10.66
C VAL A 455 3.49 19.59 -9.75
N GLN A 456 3.16 20.86 -9.49
CA GLN A 456 1.97 21.23 -8.72
C GLN A 456 0.69 20.75 -9.42
N ARG A 457 0.57 20.98 -10.73
CA ARG A 457 -0.57 20.51 -11.53
C ARG A 457 -0.72 18.99 -11.46
N ARG A 458 0.38 18.25 -11.60
CA ARG A 458 0.36 16.78 -11.51
C ARG A 458 -0.07 16.26 -10.14
N TRP A 459 0.36 16.93 -9.05
CA TRP A 459 -0.11 16.62 -7.71
C TRP A 459 -1.61 16.89 -7.54
N LYS A 460 -2.09 18.01 -8.09
CA LYS A 460 -3.51 18.36 -8.08
C LYS A 460 -4.33 17.28 -8.77
N GLU A 461 -3.99 16.96 -10.01
CA GLU A 461 -4.63 15.90 -10.80
C GLU A 461 -4.66 14.57 -10.04
N TYR A 462 -3.51 14.11 -9.52
CA TYR A 462 -3.42 12.83 -8.80
C TYR A 462 -4.34 12.77 -7.57
N PHE A 463 -4.39 13.83 -6.76
CA PHE A 463 -5.23 13.82 -5.55
C PHE A 463 -6.70 14.10 -5.87
N GLU A 464 -7.01 14.81 -6.94
CA GLU A 464 -8.38 14.96 -7.43
C GLU A 464 -8.93 13.62 -7.92
N GLU A 465 -8.16 12.86 -8.71
CA GLU A 465 -8.48 11.49 -9.11
C GLU A 465 -8.65 10.58 -7.87
N LEU A 466 -7.62 10.53 -7.01
CA LEU A 466 -7.59 9.62 -5.88
C LEU A 466 -8.76 9.81 -4.90
N MET A 467 -9.25 11.04 -4.72
CA MET A 467 -10.25 11.39 -3.72
C MET A 467 -11.68 11.51 -4.26
N ASN A 468 -11.86 11.48 -5.59
CA ASN A 468 -13.17 11.70 -6.23
C ASN A 468 -13.54 10.63 -7.27
N GLU A 469 -12.59 9.88 -7.83
CA GLU A 469 -12.91 8.74 -8.70
C GLU A 469 -13.34 7.54 -7.86
N GLU A 470 -14.58 7.08 -8.07
CA GLU A 470 -15.12 5.87 -7.48
C GLU A 470 -14.90 4.67 -8.42
N ASN A 471 -14.68 3.47 -7.86
CA ASN A 471 -14.69 2.25 -8.65
C ASN A 471 -16.12 1.95 -9.15
N GLU A 472 -16.24 1.30 -10.31
CA GLU A 472 -17.52 0.79 -10.79
C GLU A 472 -18.17 -0.13 -9.74
N ARG A 473 -19.43 0.16 -9.42
CA ARG A 473 -20.21 -0.58 -8.42
C ARG A 473 -21.70 -0.48 -8.75
N GLU A 474 -22.44 -1.51 -8.41
CA GLU A 474 -23.90 -1.45 -8.42
C GLU A 474 -24.37 -0.44 -7.36
N LYS A 475 -25.17 0.53 -7.80
CA LYS A 475 -25.78 1.51 -6.89
C LYS A 475 -26.96 0.84 -6.21
N ARG A 476 -27.04 0.97 -4.87
CA ARG A 476 -28.21 0.51 -4.11
C ARG A 476 -29.45 1.26 -4.60
N VAL A 477 -30.51 0.51 -4.90
CA VAL A 477 -31.80 1.05 -5.42
C VAL A 477 -32.76 1.41 -4.29
N GLU A 478 -32.57 0.86 -3.09
CA GLU A 478 -33.42 1.10 -1.91
C GLU A 478 -33.11 2.43 -1.21
N GLY A 479 -34.10 3.32 -1.13
CA GLY A 479 -34.04 4.52 -0.32
C GLY A 479 -34.26 4.21 1.17
N VAL A 480 -33.33 4.63 2.03
CA VAL A 480 -33.55 4.65 3.48
C VAL A 480 -34.19 5.99 3.84
N ASN A 481 -35.34 5.95 4.52
CA ASN A 481 -36.05 7.15 4.96
C ASN A 481 -35.16 8.01 5.87
N SER A 482 -35.17 9.32 5.63
CA SER A 482 -34.49 10.30 6.49
C SER A 482 -35.13 10.30 7.89
N VAL A 483 -34.29 10.27 8.92
CA VAL A 483 -34.74 10.34 10.32
C VAL A 483 -34.74 11.80 10.75
N GLU A 484 -35.90 12.47 10.65
CA GLU A 484 -36.06 13.84 11.13
C GLU A 484 -36.27 13.85 12.66
N GLN A 485 -35.19 14.15 13.39
CA GLN A 485 -35.18 14.24 14.86
C GLN A 485 -34.62 15.58 15.31
N LYS A 486 -35.18 16.11 16.40
CA LYS A 486 -34.67 17.33 17.03
C LYS A 486 -33.30 17.06 17.66
N VAL A 487 -32.30 17.84 17.26
CA VAL A 487 -30.95 17.77 17.80
C VAL A 487 -30.75 18.82 18.90
N ASP A 488 -30.26 18.40 20.06
CA ASP A 488 -29.96 19.29 21.19
C ASP A 488 -28.81 20.26 20.90
N LYS A 489 -28.84 21.43 21.54
CA LYS A 489 -27.72 22.38 21.50
C LYS A 489 -26.44 21.80 22.11
N ILE A 490 -25.30 22.18 21.57
CA ILE A 490 -23.96 21.86 22.06
C ILE A 490 -23.71 22.59 23.38
N ARG A 491 -23.28 21.83 24.39
CA ARG A 491 -23.01 22.34 25.73
C ARG A 491 -21.52 22.70 25.90
N LYS A 492 -21.26 23.68 26.78
CA LYS A 492 -19.89 24.12 27.12
C LYS A 492 -19.00 22.97 27.61
N ASP A 493 -19.56 21.98 28.31
CA ASP A 493 -18.78 20.84 28.83
C ASP A 493 -18.29 19.91 27.72
N GLU A 494 -19.04 19.75 26.64
CA GLU A 494 -18.63 18.97 25.46
C GLU A 494 -17.43 19.62 24.77
N VAL A 495 -17.50 20.94 24.57
CA VAL A 495 -16.40 21.74 24.00
C VAL A 495 -15.17 21.69 24.91
N ARG A 496 -15.34 21.83 26.23
CA ARG A 496 -14.23 21.74 27.20
C ARG A 496 -13.56 20.36 27.17
N LYS A 497 -14.35 19.28 27.08
CA LYS A 497 -13.83 17.90 26.94
C LYS A 497 -13.08 17.73 25.62
N ALA A 498 -13.59 18.25 24.51
CA ALA A 498 -12.92 18.21 23.21
C ALA A 498 -11.59 18.99 23.22
N LEU A 499 -11.57 20.21 23.76
CA LEU A 499 -10.39 21.06 23.86
C LEU A 499 -9.29 20.44 24.73
N LYS A 500 -9.65 19.82 25.85
CA LYS A 500 -8.71 19.10 26.72
C LYS A 500 -8.06 17.91 26.01
N ARG A 501 -8.79 17.21 25.13
CA ARG A 501 -8.28 16.06 24.36
C ARG A 501 -7.38 16.44 23.19
N MET A 502 -7.42 17.69 22.72
CA MET A 502 -6.56 18.14 21.62
C MET A 502 -5.08 18.19 22.03
N LYS A 503 -4.21 17.67 21.17
CA LYS A 503 -2.76 17.66 21.39
C LYS A 503 -2.13 18.95 20.89
N SER A 504 -1.26 19.55 21.70
CA SER A 504 -0.44 20.72 21.33
C SER A 504 0.77 20.31 20.47
N GLY A 505 1.40 21.26 19.78
CA GLY A 505 2.58 21.09 18.94
C GLY A 505 2.27 20.45 17.59
N LYS A 506 1.11 20.80 17.00
CA LYS A 506 0.67 20.34 15.68
C LYS A 506 0.83 21.44 14.63
N ALA A 507 0.94 21.05 13.36
CA ALA A 507 1.04 21.98 12.24
C ALA A 507 -0.31 22.66 11.98
N VAL A 508 -0.28 23.98 11.77
CA VAL A 508 -1.46 24.83 11.57
C VAL A 508 -2.06 24.65 10.17
N GLY A 509 -3.37 24.83 10.05
CA GLY A 509 -4.07 24.90 8.76
C GLY A 509 -3.97 26.29 8.10
N PRO A 510 -4.68 26.51 6.98
CA PRO A 510 -4.71 27.79 6.27
C PRO A 510 -5.20 28.99 7.11
N ASP A 511 -5.97 28.72 8.17
CA ASP A 511 -6.52 29.72 9.08
C ASP A 511 -5.47 30.40 9.98
N ASP A 512 -4.24 29.87 10.04
CA ASP A 512 -3.13 30.30 10.92
C ASP A 512 -3.53 30.41 12.40
N ILE A 513 -4.45 29.56 12.89
CA ILE A 513 -4.85 29.51 14.30
C ILE A 513 -4.54 28.13 14.90
N LEU A 514 -3.65 28.09 15.89
CA LEU A 514 -3.27 26.86 16.59
C LEU A 514 -4.21 26.55 17.77
N VAL A 515 -4.19 25.30 18.25
CA VAL A 515 -5.06 24.90 19.37
C VAL A 515 -4.58 25.49 20.70
N GLU A 516 -3.29 25.83 20.77
CA GLU A 516 -2.67 26.57 21.86
C GLU A 516 -3.30 27.95 22.04
N VAL A 517 -3.82 28.57 20.98
CA VAL A 517 -4.57 29.83 21.08
C VAL A 517 -5.84 29.60 21.89
N TRP A 518 -6.65 28.61 21.50
CA TRP A 518 -7.89 28.26 22.21
C TRP A 518 -7.64 27.81 23.65
N LYS A 519 -6.54 27.08 23.90
CA LYS A 519 -6.13 26.71 25.27
C LYS A 519 -5.66 27.91 26.09
N CYS A 520 -4.94 28.85 25.48
CA CYS A 520 -4.53 30.08 26.14
C CYS A 520 -5.77 30.91 26.51
N LEU A 521 -6.77 31.04 25.63
CA LEU A 521 -7.97 31.85 25.92
C LEU A 521 -8.93 31.26 26.98
N GLY A 522 -8.79 29.98 27.34
CA GLY A 522 -9.51 29.39 28.47
C GLY A 522 -11.03 29.43 28.29
N GLU A 523 -11.76 29.92 29.29
CA GLU A 523 -13.22 29.94 29.28
C GLU A 523 -13.79 30.85 28.18
N ALA A 524 -13.18 31.99 27.87
CA ALA A 524 -13.62 32.86 26.77
C ALA A 524 -13.65 32.11 25.42
N ALA A 525 -12.70 31.21 25.19
CA ALA A 525 -12.72 30.32 24.02
C ALA A 525 -13.85 29.28 24.10
N VAL A 526 -14.12 28.70 25.27
CA VAL A 526 -15.21 27.72 25.43
C VAL A 526 -16.56 28.37 25.12
N GLU A 527 -16.78 29.60 25.57
CA GLU A 527 -18.03 30.34 25.31
C GLU A 527 -18.22 30.62 23.82
N PHE A 528 -17.22 31.23 23.18
CA PHE A 528 -17.24 31.52 21.76
C PHE A 528 -17.41 30.26 20.91
N LEU A 529 -16.60 29.22 21.14
CA LEU A 529 -16.66 27.98 20.37
C LEU A 529 -18.02 27.29 20.54
N THR A 530 -18.63 27.35 21.72
CA THR A 530 -19.97 26.81 21.95
C THR A 530 -21.03 27.58 21.15
N SER A 531 -20.96 28.92 21.14
CA SER A 531 -21.85 29.77 20.33
C SER A 531 -21.68 29.50 18.83
N LEU A 532 -20.44 29.45 18.35
CA LEU A 532 -20.10 29.13 16.97
C LEU A 532 -20.60 27.75 16.55
N PHE A 533 -20.31 26.71 17.33
CA PHE A 533 -20.73 25.34 17.02
C PHE A 533 -22.26 25.19 17.00
N ASN A 534 -22.99 25.90 17.88
CA ASN A 534 -24.44 25.91 17.84
C ASN A 534 -24.99 26.62 16.60
N ARG A 535 -24.39 27.72 16.16
CA ARG A 535 -24.81 28.37 14.90
C ARG A 535 -24.54 27.51 13.70
N VAL A 536 -23.38 26.85 13.62
CA VAL A 536 -23.07 25.88 12.55
C VAL A 536 -24.09 24.74 12.56
N LEU A 537 -24.46 24.24 13.75
CA LEU A 537 -25.49 23.22 13.86
C LEU A 537 -26.87 23.76 13.43
N GLU A 538 -27.24 24.99 13.80
CA GLU A 538 -28.52 25.61 13.43
C GLU A 538 -28.64 25.91 11.93
N SER A 539 -27.59 26.48 11.32
CA SER A 539 -27.54 26.82 9.90
C SER A 539 -27.23 25.63 8.99
N GLU A 540 -26.71 24.53 9.56
CA GLU A 540 -26.16 23.39 8.83
C GLU A 540 -25.03 23.79 7.86
N ARG A 541 -24.37 24.93 8.13
CA ARG A 541 -23.32 25.53 7.30
C ARG A 541 -22.12 25.93 8.14
N MET A 542 -20.94 25.44 7.80
CA MET A 542 -19.68 25.85 8.43
C MET A 542 -19.06 27.09 7.79
N PRO A 543 -18.13 27.77 8.49
CA PRO A 543 -17.37 28.87 7.91
C PRO A 543 -16.58 28.46 6.66
N GLU A 544 -16.61 29.28 5.60
CA GLU A 544 -15.92 29.02 4.33
C GLU A 544 -14.41 28.81 4.50
N GLU A 545 -13.77 29.51 5.45
CA GLU A 545 -12.35 29.34 5.73
C GLU A 545 -11.99 27.91 6.19
N TRP A 546 -12.91 27.17 6.81
CA TRP A 546 -12.68 25.79 7.27
C TRP A 546 -12.67 24.78 6.11
N ARG A 547 -13.28 25.12 4.97
CA ARG A 547 -13.28 24.26 3.76
C ARG A 547 -11.91 24.22 3.09
N ARG A 548 -11.04 25.20 3.37
CA ARG A 548 -9.68 25.29 2.82
C ARG A 548 -8.73 24.40 3.60
N SER A 549 -7.79 23.77 2.88
CA SER A 549 -6.74 22.96 3.51
C SER A 549 -5.46 23.01 2.69
N VAL A 550 -4.32 22.75 3.34
CA VAL A 550 -3.04 22.54 2.64
C VAL A 550 -2.75 21.05 2.54
N LEU A 551 -2.58 20.54 1.33
CA LEU A 551 -2.19 19.15 1.11
C LEU A 551 -0.67 19.02 1.05
N VAL A 552 -0.11 18.11 1.85
CA VAL A 552 1.34 17.87 1.94
C VAL A 552 1.64 16.43 1.55
N PRO A 553 2.29 16.17 0.40
CA PRO A 553 2.67 14.81 0.01
C PRO A 553 3.90 14.34 0.81
N ILE A 554 3.78 13.19 1.47
CA ILE A 554 4.85 12.55 2.24
C ILE A 554 5.21 11.21 1.61
N PHE A 555 6.46 11.07 1.17
CA PHE A 555 6.95 9.82 0.57
C PHE A 555 6.91 8.67 1.58
N LYS A 556 6.36 7.52 1.15
CA LYS A 556 6.21 6.31 1.98
C LYS A 556 7.55 5.57 2.22
N ASN A 557 8.66 6.06 1.65
CA ASN A 557 9.97 5.37 1.64
C ASN A 557 9.91 3.97 0.98
N LYS A 558 9.02 3.78 0.01
CA LYS A 558 8.84 2.55 -0.76
C LYS A 558 8.48 2.93 -2.21
N GLY A 559 9.08 2.23 -3.19
CA GLY A 559 8.83 2.45 -4.62
C GLY A 559 9.59 3.63 -5.23
N ASP A 560 9.29 3.95 -6.49
CA ASP A 560 9.83 5.11 -7.20
C ASP A 560 9.41 6.41 -6.52
N VAL A 561 10.40 7.20 -6.12
CA VAL A 561 10.21 8.49 -5.47
C VAL A 561 9.60 9.53 -6.40
N GLN A 562 9.69 9.34 -7.72
CA GLN A 562 9.11 10.26 -8.69
C GLN A 562 7.62 9.93 -8.97
N SER A 563 7.09 8.82 -8.43
CA SER A 563 5.70 8.42 -8.63
C SER A 563 4.79 8.94 -7.50
N CYS A 564 3.69 9.60 -7.87
CA CYS A 564 2.70 10.12 -6.91
C CYS A 564 2.07 9.05 -6.01
N SER A 565 1.89 7.83 -6.53
CA SER A 565 1.26 6.69 -5.82
C SER A 565 1.98 6.29 -4.52
N ASN A 566 3.30 6.52 -4.51
CA ASN A 566 4.21 6.23 -3.41
C ASN A 566 4.24 7.31 -2.32
N TYR A 567 3.34 8.29 -2.41
CA TYR A 567 3.17 9.34 -1.40
C TYR A 567 1.86 9.18 -0.65
N ARG A 568 1.85 9.71 0.58
CA ARG A 568 0.67 9.90 1.41
C ARG A 568 0.34 11.39 1.44
N GLY A 569 -0.85 11.77 1.02
CA GLY A 569 -1.34 13.14 1.17
C GLY A 569 -1.73 13.40 2.62
N ILE A 570 -1.11 14.37 3.29
CA ILE A 570 -1.53 14.83 4.61
C ILE A 570 -2.25 16.16 4.45
N LYS A 571 -3.55 16.18 4.77
CA LYS A 571 -4.38 17.39 4.72
C LYS A 571 -4.24 18.17 6.03
N LEU A 572 -3.73 19.39 5.96
CA LEU A 572 -3.70 20.33 7.08
C LEU A 572 -4.98 21.14 7.11
N MET A 573 -5.86 20.77 8.04
CA MET A 573 -7.13 21.44 8.29
C MET A 573 -7.03 22.40 9.48
N SER A 574 -7.97 23.34 9.54
CA SER A 574 -8.20 24.21 10.70
C SER A 574 -8.22 23.42 12.00
N HIS A 575 -7.56 23.93 13.04
CA HIS A 575 -7.62 23.33 14.36
C HIS A 575 -8.99 23.50 15.01
N THR A 576 -9.71 24.56 14.65
CA THR A 576 -11.08 24.83 15.09
C THR A 576 -12.06 23.84 14.46
N MET A 577 -11.93 23.56 13.16
CA MET A 577 -12.69 22.48 12.51
C MET A 577 -12.44 21.12 13.18
N LYS A 578 -11.18 20.77 13.52
CA LYS A 578 -10.88 19.52 14.25
C LYS A 578 -11.53 19.46 15.64
N LEU A 579 -11.75 20.61 16.29
CA LEU A 579 -12.50 20.68 17.55
C LEU A 579 -13.99 20.39 17.31
N TRP A 580 -14.56 20.99 16.26
CA TRP A 580 -15.92 20.71 15.80
C TRP A 580 -16.12 19.23 15.48
N ASP A 581 -15.25 18.62 14.66
CA ASP A 581 -15.28 17.20 14.31
C ASP A 581 -15.32 16.31 15.55
N ARG A 582 -14.54 16.64 16.59
CA ARG A 582 -14.50 15.88 17.84
C ARG A 582 -15.78 15.99 18.65
N VAL A 583 -16.47 17.13 18.61
CA VAL A 583 -17.75 17.31 19.30
C VAL A 583 -18.83 16.51 18.56
N VAL A 584 -18.89 16.61 17.23
CA VAL A 584 -19.83 15.86 16.40
C VAL A 584 -19.59 14.36 16.51
N GLU A 585 -18.35 13.89 16.40
CA GLU A 585 -17.97 12.48 16.53
C GLU A 585 -18.36 11.90 17.89
N ALA A 586 -18.15 12.65 18.99
CA ALA A 586 -18.52 12.20 20.33
C ALA A 586 -20.04 12.04 20.51
N ARG A 587 -20.86 12.78 19.74
CA ARG A 587 -22.31 12.62 19.71
C ARG A 587 -22.75 11.48 18.81
N LEU A 588 -22.23 11.40 17.58
CA LEU A 588 -22.52 10.33 16.64
C LEU A 588 -22.20 8.94 17.22
N ARG A 589 -21.10 8.83 17.97
CA ARG A 589 -20.70 7.57 18.63
C ARG A 589 -21.72 7.07 19.67
N LYS A 590 -22.65 7.90 20.15
CA LYS A 590 -23.74 7.49 21.06
C LYS A 590 -24.96 6.95 20.32
N VAL A 591 -25.09 7.29 19.03
CA VAL A 591 -26.24 6.94 18.20
C VAL A 591 -25.92 5.70 17.36
N VAL A 592 -24.69 5.63 16.83
CA VAL A 592 -24.26 4.55 15.95
C VAL A 592 -23.80 3.35 16.76
N GLU A 593 -24.40 2.20 16.50
CA GLU A 593 -23.91 0.91 16.97
C GLU A 593 -22.78 0.43 16.06
N ILE A 594 -21.58 0.29 16.63
CA ILE A 594 -20.40 -0.20 15.91
C ILE A 594 -20.16 -1.65 16.34
N CYS A 595 -20.05 -2.53 15.35
CA CYS A 595 -19.66 -3.93 15.48
C CYS A 595 -18.56 -4.15 16.55
N GLU A 596 -18.79 -5.09 17.46
CA GLU A 596 -17.86 -5.39 18.56
C GLU A 596 -16.51 -5.95 18.06
N GLN A 597 -16.43 -6.41 16.82
CA GLN A 597 -15.23 -6.93 16.20
C GLN A 597 -14.43 -5.80 15.49
N GLN A 598 -14.91 -4.56 15.49
CA GLN A 598 -14.12 -3.38 15.11
C GLN A 598 -13.06 -3.08 16.19
N TYR A 599 -11.78 -3.15 15.84
CA TYR A 599 -10.66 -2.77 16.74
C TYR A 599 -10.11 -1.37 16.43
N GLY A 600 -10.04 -1.02 15.14
CA GLY A 600 -9.56 0.26 14.63
C GLY A 600 -10.47 1.40 15.07
N PHE A 601 -9.87 2.49 15.55
CA PHE A 601 -10.55 3.69 16.03
C PHE A 601 -11.56 3.47 17.18
N MET A 602 -11.48 2.32 17.85
CA MET A 602 -12.30 2.00 19.02
C MET A 602 -11.53 2.22 20.32
N PRO A 603 -12.10 2.95 21.30
CA PRO A 603 -11.48 3.13 22.59
C PRO A 603 -11.31 1.77 23.29
N ARG A 604 -10.20 1.60 24.01
CA ARG A 604 -9.90 0.39 24.80
C ARG A 604 -9.77 -0.92 23.99
N LYS A 605 -9.65 -0.83 22.66
CA LYS A 605 -9.29 -1.94 21.76
C LYS A 605 -7.96 -1.65 21.07
N SER A 606 -7.15 -2.68 20.86
CA SER A 606 -5.83 -2.58 20.24
C SER A 606 -5.59 -3.72 19.25
N THR A 607 -4.69 -3.53 18.29
CA THR A 607 -4.27 -4.58 17.36
C THR A 607 -3.72 -5.82 18.09
N THR A 608 -3.07 -5.63 19.24
CA THR A 608 -2.55 -6.72 20.08
C THR A 608 -3.67 -7.66 20.54
N ASP A 609 -4.86 -7.12 20.81
CA ASP A 609 -6.00 -7.93 21.23
C ASP A 609 -6.56 -8.79 20.09
N ALA A 610 -6.56 -8.25 18.86
CA ALA A 610 -6.93 -9.01 17.66
C ALA A 610 -5.92 -10.15 17.39
N ILE A 611 -4.63 -9.87 17.53
CA ILE A 611 -3.56 -10.88 17.41
C ILE A 611 -3.73 -11.98 18.46
N PHE A 612 -4.03 -11.61 19.71
CA PHE A 612 -4.27 -12.58 20.78
C PHE A 612 -5.48 -13.48 20.47
N ALA A 613 -6.59 -12.91 20.02
CA ALA A 613 -7.79 -13.66 19.67
C ALA A 613 -7.54 -14.66 18.52
N LEU A 614 -6.88 -14.21 17.44
CA LEU A 614 -6.45 -15.08 16.34
C LEU A 614 -5.60 -16.25 16.85
N ARG A 615 -4.68 -15.96 17.77
CA ARG A 615 -3.80 -16.99 18.30
C ARG A 615 -4.53 -18.04 19.11
N ILE A 616 -5.46 -17.65 19.99
CA ILE A 616 -6.31 -18.61 20.71
C ILE A 616 -7.06 -19.50 19.72
N LEU A 617 -7.57 -18.91 18.64
CA LEU A 617 -8.23 -19.68 17.57
C LEU A 617 -7.27 -20.71 16.96
N MET A 618 -6.06 -20.28 16.58
CA MET A 618 -5.03 -21.16 16.02
C MET A 618 -4.65 -22.30 16.99
N GLU A 619 -4.51 -22.00 18.28
CA GLU A 619 -4.18 -23.00 19.31
C GLU A 619 -5.33 -24.01 19.48
N LYS A 620 -6.59 -23.54 19.59
CA LYS A 620 -7.76 -24.43 19.70
C LYS A 620 -7.96 -25.34 18.49
N TYR A 621 -7.78 -24.82 17.28
CA TYR A 621 -7.93 -25.62 16.06
C TYR A 621 -6.79 -26.64 15.93
N ARG A 622 -5.56 -26.26 16.31
CA ARG A 622 -4.43 -27.19 16.37
C ARG A 622 -4.68 -28.31 17.39
N ASP A 623 -5.15 -27.99 18.58
CA ASP A 623 -5.45 -28.97 19.63
C ASP A 623 -6.58 -29.91 19.19
N GLY A 624 -7.57 -29.38 18.46
CA GLY A 624 -8.65 -30.17 17.87
C GLY A 624 -8.30 -30.91 16.57
N GLN A 625 -7.04 -30.84 16.10
CA GLN A 625 -6.59 -31.36 14.80
C GLN A 625 -7.49 -30.94 13.62
N ARG A 626 -7.99 -29.69 13.65
CA ARG A 626 -8.81 -29.11 12.59
C ARG A 626 -8.01 -28.10 11.78
N GLU A 627 -8.34 -28.00 10.50
CA GLU A 627 -7.75 -26.98 9.63
C GLU A 627 -8.32 -25.60 9.95
N LEU A 628 -7.44 -24.61 10.07
CA LEU A 628 -7.81 -23.20 10.18
C LEU A 628 -7.21 -22.45 9.00
N HIS A 629 -8.07 -21.91 8.15
CA HIS A 629 -7.66 -21.02 7.08
C HIS A 629 -7.74 -19.57 7.58
N CYS A 630 -6.72 -18.76 7.28
CA CYS A 630 -6.70 -17.34 7.64
C CYS A 630 -6.51 -16.51 6.38
N VAL A 631 -7.43 -15.61 6.07
CA VAL A 631 -7.29 -14.66 4.97
C VAL A 631 -6.90 -13.30 5.56
N PHE A 632 -6.05 -12.56 4.85
CA PHE A 632 -5.63 -11.23 5.28
C PHE A 632 -5.91 -10.28 4.11
N VAL A 633 -6.91 -9.41 4.28
CA VAL A 633 -7.32 -8.45 3.25
C VAL A 633 -6.71 -7.09 3.58
N ASP A 634 -5.80 -6.63 2.74
CA ASP A 634 -5.28 -5.26 2.77
C ASP A 634 -5.98 -4.44 1.70
N LEU A 635 -6.83 -3.51 2.13
CA LEU A 635 -7.61 -2.66 1.21
C LEU A 635 -6.74 -1.51 0.71
N GLU A 636 -6.51 -1.46 -0.60
CA GLU A 636 -5.74 -0.37 -1.19
C GLU A 636 -6.51 0.97 -1.06
N LYS A 637 -5.85 2.00 -0.51
CA LYS A 637 -6.41 3.37 -0.42
C LYS A 637 -7.80 3.45 0.23
N ALA A 638 -8.08 2.56 1.19
CA ALA A 638 -9.41 2.38 1.79
C ALA A 638 -10.09 3.65 2.33
N TYR A 639 -9.33 4.67 2.75
CA TYR A 639 -9.89 5.94 3.23
C TYR A 639 -9.96 7.04 2.17
N ASP A 640 -9.14 6.93 1.13
CA ASP A 640 -9.03 7.98 0.11
C ASP A 640 -10.17 7.85 -0.92
N ARG A 641 -10.66 6.62 -1.19
CA ARG A 641 -11.66 6.29 -2.22
C ARG A 641 -13.03 5.89 -1.66
N VAL A 642 -13.42 6.38 -0.49
CA VAL A 642 -14.71 6.03 0.13
C VAL A 642 -15.86 6.68 -0.66
N PRO A 643 -16.84 5.90 -1.17
CA PRO A 643 -18.01 6.47 -1.84
C PRO A 643 -18.85 7.32 -0.87
N ARG A 644 -19.08 8.58 -1.20
CA ARG A 644 -19.75 9.52 -0.27
C ARG A 644 -21.21 9.17 -0.07
N GLU A 645 -21.89 8.72 -1.13
CA GLU A 645 -23.28 8.26 -1.06
C GLU A 645 -23.47 7.07 -0.11
N GLU A 646 -22.50 6.15 -0.04
CA GLU A 646 -22.54 5.07 0.95
C GLU A 646 -22.38 5.58 2.38
N LEU A 647 -21.57 6.63 2.59
CA LEU A 647 -21.44 7.23 3.91
C LEU A 647 -22.78 7.79 4.39
N TRP A 648 -23.50 8.52 3.52
CA TRP A 648 -24.82 9.06 3.84
C TRP A 648 -25.82 7.94 4.11
N TYR A 649 -25.85 6.92 3.27
CA TYR A 649 -26.68 5.73 3.45
C TYR A 649 -26.39 5.05 4.80
N CYS A 650 -25.12 4.82 5.13
CA CYS A 650 -24.73 4.17 6.39
C CYS A 650 -25.14 5.00 7.61
N MET A 651 -25.01 6.33 7.55
CA MET A 651 -25.45 7.22 8.61
C MET A 651 -26.97 7.14 8.82
N ARG A 652 -27.76 7.23 7.73
CA ARG A 652 -29.23 7.14 7.80
C ARG A 652 -29.70 5.77 8.30
N LYS A 653 -29.10 4.68 7.79
CA LYS A 653 -29.38 3.31 8.24
C LYS A 653 -29.06 3.11 9.72
N SER A 654 -28.06 3.80 10.24
CA SER A 654 -27.68 3.75 11.67
C SER A 654 -28.56 4.66 12.56
N GLY A 655 -29.67 5.20 12.03
CA GLY A 655 -30.59 6.04 12.78
C GLY A 655 -30.05 7.44 13.10
N VAL A 656 -29.00 7.90 12.40
CA VAL A 656 -28.46 9.24 12.61
C VAL A 656 -29.46 10.28 12.10
N ALA A 657 -29.78 11.27 12.93
CA ALA A 657 -30.66 12.37 12.56
C ALA A 657 -30.19 13.09 11.29
N GLU A 658 -31.11 13.41 10.37
CA GLU A 658 -30.79 13.99 9.06
C GLU A 658 -29.98 15.28 9.16
N LYS A 659 -30.22 16.07 10.21
CA LYS A 659 -29.43 17.26 10.54
C LYS A 659 -27.93 17.00 10.70
N TYR A 660 -27.54 15.88 11.32
CA TYR A 660 -26.14 15.47 11.38
C TYR A 660 -25.61 14.99 10.02
N VAL A 661 -26.45 14.34 9.22
CA VAL A 661 -26.09 13.95 7.84
C VAL A 661 -25.79 15.19 7.00
N ARG A 662 -26.66 16.21 7.03
CA ARG A 662 -26.47 17.48 6.30
C ARG A 662 -25.23 18.25 6.77
N VAL A 663 -24.97 18.30 8.08
CA VAL A 663 -23.72 18.88 8.63
C VAL A 663 -22.47 18.15 8.15
N VAL A 664 -22.49 16.81 8.10
CA VAL A 664 -21.34 16.05 7.60
C VAL A 664 -21.23 16.20 6.09
N GLN A 665 -22.33 16.21 5.34
CA GLN A 665 -22.34 16.52 3.90
C GLN A 665 -21.70 17.89 3.62
N ASP A 666 -22.02 18.92 4.41
CA ASP A 666 -21.42 20.24 4.29
C ASP A 666 -19.88 20.18 4.48
N MET A 667 -19.34 19.26 5.29
CA MET A 667 -17.88 19.05 5.38
C MET A 667 -17.24 18.53 4.08
N TYR A 668 -18.01 17.78 3.29
CA TYR A 668 -17.58 17.20 2.01
C TYR A 668 -17.99 18.04 0.79
N GLU A 669 -18.86 19.05 0.98
CA GLU A 669 -19.32 19.97 -0.07
C GLU A 669 -18.23 21.03 -0.37
N ARG A 670 -17.86 21.17 -1.65
CA ARG A 670 -16.80 22.07 -2.18
C ARG A 670 -15.39 21.90 -1.59
N SER A 671 -15.15 20.92 -0.73
CA SER A 671 -13.78 20.61 -0.24
C SER A 671 -12.84 20.06 -1.31
N GLY A 672 -13.31 19.89 -2.56
CA GLY A 672 -12.54 19.60 -3.77
C GLY A 672 -12.02 20.84 -4.52
N GLU A 673 -12.65 22.01 -4.43
CA GLU A 673 -12.20 23.22 -5.17
C GLU A 673 -10.98 23.89 -4.52
N GLY A 674 -10.74 23.60 -3.24
CA GLY A 674 -9.60 24.11 -2.46
C GLY A 674 -8.23 23.51 -2.83
N VAL A 675 -8.16 22.54 -3.76
CA VAL A 675 -6.86 22.04 -4.27
C VAL A 675 -6.17 23.11 -5.12
N GLY A 676 -6.93 24.06 -5.68
CA GLY A 676 -6.41 25.13 -6.55
C GLY A 676 -5.86 26.37 -5.85
N GLY A 677 -6.28 26.69 -4.63
CA GLY A 677 -5.99 28.01 -4.03
C GLY A 677 -4.69 28.11 -3.22
N VAL A 678 -4.14 26.99 -2.75
CA VAL A 678 -2.94 26.96 -1.88
C VAL A 678 -1.99 25.82 -2.26
N MET A 679 -1.92 25.47 -3.56
CA MET A 679 -0.76 24.76 -4.10
C MET A 679 0.38 25.72 -4.49
N ASP A 680 0.15 27.03 -4.44
CA ASP A 680 1.14 28.08 -4.72
C ASP A 680 2.39 28.01 -3.83
N GLN A 681 2.31 27.28 -2.72
CA GLN A 681 3.47 26.95 -1.91
C GLN A 681 3.37 25.49 -1.46
N LEU A 682 4.09 24.60 -2.16
CA LEU A 682 4.66 23.42 -1.52
C LEU A 682 5.53 23.90 -0.36
N SER A 683 4.92 24.17 0.80
CA SER A 683 5.67 24.70 1.93
C SER A 683 6.60 23.61 2.45
N GLU A 684 7.91 23.87 2.43
CA GLU A 684 8.95 23.03 3.06
C GLU A 684 8.74 22.82 4.59
N GLU A 685 7.69 23.42 5.16
CA GLU A 685 7.52 23.62 6.59
C GLU A 685 6.73 22.54 7.32
N VAL A 686 5.95 21.72 6.62
CA VAL A 686 5.18 20.64 7.27
C VAL A 686 6.01 19.36 7.32
N ARG A 687 7.16 19.49 7.98
CA ARG A 687 7.99 18.40 8.48
C ARG A 687 7.79 18.23 9.99
N GLN A 688 6.58 18.43 10.50
CA GLN A 688 6.26 18.04 11.88
C GLN A 688 5.92 16.55 11.92
N GLU A 689 7.01 15.80 11.99
CA GLU A 689 7.21 14.49 12.60
C GLU A 689 5.99 13.98 13.42
N SER A 690 5.11 13.24 12.74
CA SER A 690 4.18 12.33 13.42
C SER A 690 4.99 11.19 14.05
N PRO A 691 4.76 10.82 15.32
CA PRO A 691 5.44 9.68 15.96
C PRO A 691 4.98 8.30 15.46
N TRP A 692 3.97 8.23 14.58
CA TRP A 692 3.24 6.97 14.31
C TRP A 692 3.79 6.11 13.17
N THR A 693 4.92 6.45 12.55
CA THR A 693 5.55 5.60 11.51
C THR A 693 6.31 4.40 12.09
N MET A 694 6.11 4.03 13.35
CA MET A 694 6.88 2.99 14.02
C MET A 694 6.40 1.55 13.78
N MET A 695 5.31 1.31 13.04
CA MET A 695 4.82 -0.06 12.82
C MET A 695 5.40 -0.80 11.59
N PHE A 696 6.28 -0.17 10.79
CA PHE A 696 6.78 -0.81 9.56
C PHE A 696 8.24 -0.45 9.21
N ALA A 697 9.12 -0.31 10.20
CA ALA A 697 10.51 0.07 9.92
C ALA A 697 11.53 -0.64 10.82
N ASP A 698 11.42 -1.97 10.94
CA ASP A 698 12.34 -2.72 11.80
C ASP A 698 13.76 -2.79 11.22
N ASP A 699 13.95 -2.74 9.89
CA ASP A 699 15.32 -2.80 9.32
C ASP A 699 16.01 -1.42 9.20
N ILE A 700 15.27 -0.35 8.92
CA ILE A 700 15.85 0.98 8.63
C ILE A 700 16.22 1.73 9.92
N VAL A 701 15.40 1.61 10.97
CA VAL A 701 15.68 2.29 12.25
C VAL A 701 16.86 1.61 12.95
N ILE A 702 16.95 0.27 12.90
CA ILE A 702 18.10 -0.45 13.47
C ILE A 702 19.39 -0.07 12.74
N CYS A 703 19.42 -0.08 11.41
CA CYS A 703 20.61 0.31 10.63
C CYS A 703 21.08 1.77 10.85
N SER A 704 20.15 2.71 10.99
CA SER A 704 20.46 4.12 11.23
C SER A 704 20.94 4.39 12.67
N VAL A 705 20.45 3.61 13.63
CA VAL A 705 20.80 3.69 15.06
C VAL A 705 22.06 2.91 15.40
N CYS A 706 22.44 1.88 14.62
CA CYS A 706 23.71 1.15 14.79
C CYS A 706 24.93 2.08 14.88
N ARG A 707 24.98 3.18 14.11
CA ARG A 707 26.11 4.13 14.19
C ARG A 707 26.16 4.92 15.51
N VAL A 708 25.02 5.15 16.16
CA VAL A 708 24.94 5.76 17.50
C VAL A 708 25.38 4.73 18.55
N LEU A 709 24.94 3.48 18.41
CA LEU A 709 25.35 2.39 19.29
C LEU A 709 26.85 2.08 19.17
N CYS A 710 27.47 2.21 17.99
CA CYS A 710 28.90 1.95 17.77
C CYS A 710 29.82 3.15 18.06
N ASP A 711 29.29 4.35 18.31
CA ASP A 711 30.12 5.54 18.55
C ASP A 711 30.78 5.44 19.94
N ARG A 712 32.11 5.43 20.00
CA ARG A 712 32.86 5.34 21.26
C ARG A 712 32.70 6.59 22.14
N LYS A 713 32.26 7.72 21.58
CA LYS A 713 32.05 8.98 22.32
C LYS A 713 30.72 9.04 23.09
N ILE A 714 29.81 8.10 22.83
CA ILE A 714 28.50 8.06 23.48
C ILE A 714 28.58 7.17 24.72
N SER A 715 28.08 7.68 25.85
CA SER A 715 28.10 6.96 27.12
C SER A 715 27.30 5.65 27.03
N ALA A 716 27.72 4.63 27.77
CA ALA A 716 27.02 3.36 27.86
C ALA A 716 25.54 3.52 28.29
N ARG A 717 25.27 4.49 29.16
CA ARG A 717 23.91 4.86 29.60
C ARG A 717 23.03 5.33 28.46
N ILE A 718 23.53 6.21 27.58
CA ILE A 718 22.78 6.69 26.41
C ILE A 718 22.58 5.55 25.41
N LYS A 719 23.59 4.70 25.17
CA LYS A 719 23.45 3.51 24.32
C LYS A 719 22.39 2.55 24.83
N GLY A 720 22.34 2.32 26.14
CA GLY A 720 21.28 1.53 26.75
C GLY A 720 19.90 2.19 26.68
N LYS A 721 19.80 3.52 26.77
CA LYS A 721 18.54 4.24 26.49
C LYS A 721 18.09 4.05 25.05
N VAL A 722 18.98 4.24 24.07
CA VAL A 722 18.72 3.99 22.65
C VAL A 722 18.18 2.57 22.43
N TYR A 723 18.82 1.56 23.02
CA TYR A 723 18.34 0.18 22.97
C TYR A 723 16.92 0.03 23.55
N LYS A 724 16.66 0.57 24.75
CA LYS A 724 15.35 0.50 25.42
C LYS A 724 14.22 1.17 24.62
N THR A 725 14.57 2.21 23.88
CA THR A 725 13.60 3.07 23.19
C THR A 725 13.32 2.60 21.75
N VAL A 726 14.32 2.01 21.09
CA VAL A 726 14.24 1.65 19.67
C VAL A 726 14.19 0.13 19.47
N VAL A 727 15.15 -0.59 20.04
CA VAL A 727 15.37 -2.01 19.73
C VAL A 727 14.43 -2.89 20.57
N ARG A 728 14.34 -2.62 21.87
CA ARG A 728 13.54 -3.41 22.78
C ARG A 728 12.04 -3.44 22.41
N PRO A 729 11.38 -2.31 22.06
CA PRO A 729 9.97 -2.36 21.67
C PRO A 729 9.73 -3.22 20.43
N ALA A 730 10.64 -3.21 19.46
CA ALA A 730 10.57 -4.10 18.28
C ALA A 730 10.75 -5.57 18.67
N MET A 731 11.73 -5.88 19.53
CA MET A 731 11.94 -7.25 20.03
C MET A 731 10.78 -7.76 20.90
N LEU A 732 10.09 -6.89 21.62
CA LEU A 732 8.96 -7.24 22.48
C LEU A 732 7.62 -7.28 21.74
N TYR A 733 7.55 -6.77 20.51
CA TYR A 733 6.29 -6.60 19.79
C TYR A 733 5.57 -7.95 19.64
N GLY A 734 4.37 -8.06 20.21
CA GLY A 734 3.54 -9.26 20.15
C GLY A 734 3.90 -10.33 21.17
N LEU A 735 5.04 -10.22 21.88
CA LEU A 735 5.45 -11.18 22.92
C LEU A 735 4.55 -11.14 24.17
N GLU A 736 3.72 -10.11 24.32
CA GLU A 736 2.69 -10.03 25.35
C GLU A 736 1.62 -11.13 25.19
N THR A 737 1.48 -11.66 23.98
CA THR A 737 0.44 -12.65 23.61
C THR A 737 1.02 -14.04 23.37
N VAL A 738 2.34 -14.21 23.50
CA VAL A 738 3.06 -15.44 23.13
C VAL A 738 3.47 -16.24 24.36
N SER A 739 3.15 -17.53 24.37
CA SER A 739 3.78 -18.51 25.28
C SER A 739 5.21 -18.79 24.83
N LEU A 740 6.19 -18.27 25.56
CA LEU A 740 7.62 -18.47 25.28
C LEU A 740 8.11 -19.75 25.96
N ARG A 741 8.72 -20.65 25.18
CA ARG A 741 9.49 -21.78 25.74
C ARG A 741 10.81 -21.26 26.33
N LYS A 742 11.37 -21.94 27.33
CA LYS A 742 12.69 -21.61 27.93
C LYS A 742 13.78 -21.40 26.88
N ARG A 743 13.77 -22.20 25.81
CA ARG A 743 14.70 -22.06 24.67
C ARG A 743 14.55 -20.72 23.95
N GLN A 744 13.32 -20.31 23.64
CA GLN A 744 13.05 -19.05 22.93
C GLN A 744 13.40 -17.84 23.80
N GLU A 745 13.10 -17.90 25.10
CA GLU A 745 13.52 -16.88 26.06
C GLU A 745 15.06 -16.77 26.11
N SER A 746 15.77 -17.90 26.12
CA SER A 746 17.24 -17.93 26.07
C SER A 746 17.79 -17.34 24.76
N GLU A 747 17.20 -17.67 23.61
CA GLU A 747 17.60 -17.12 22.30
C GLU A 747 17.41 -15.60 22.23
N LEU A 748 16.31 -15.08 22.77
CA LEU A 748 16.03 -13.64 22.89
C LEU A 748 17.03 -12.94 23.81
N GLU A 749 17.40 -13.54 24.94
CA GLU A 749 18.42 -12.99 25.84
C GLU A 749 19.82 -12.99 25.20
N VAL A 750 20.16 -14.03 24.43
CA VAL A 750 21.41 -14.09 23.67
C VAL A 750 21.45 -12.99 22.60
N ALA A 751 20.33 -12.74 21.91
CA ALA A 751 20.22 -11.65 20.95
C ALA A 751 20.41 -10.27 21.60
N GLU A 752 19.71 -10.00 22.71
CA GLU A 752 19.89 -8.76 23.51
C GLU A 752 21.36 -8.57 23.91
N LEU A 753 21.99 -9.61 24.48
CA LEU A 753 23.37 -9.52 24.96
C LEU A 753 24.38 -9.32 23.83
N LYS A 754 24.19 -9.96 22.66
CA LYS A 754 25.02 -9.71 21.48
C LYS A 754 24.96 -8.24 21.07
N MET A 755 23.77 -7.63 21.06
CA MET A 755 23.59 -6.23 20.69
C MET A 755 24.19 -5.27 21.73
N LEU A 756 23.99 -5.52 23.02
CA LEU A 756 24.56 -4.70 24.09
C LEU A 756 26.09 -4.76 24.09
N ARG A 757 26.67 -5.97 24.00
CA ARG A 757 28.11 -6.20 23.87
C ARG A 757 28.70 -5.43 22.70
N PHE A 758 28.10 -5.58 21.53
CA PHE A 758 28.49 -4.85 20.32
C PHE A 758 28.44 -3.33 20.53
N SER A 759 27.36 -2.80 21.14
CA SER A 759 27.22 -1.37 21.39
C SER A 759 28.29 -0.82 22.35
N LEU A 760 28.70 -1.62 23.33
CA LEU A 760 29.74 -1.22 24.29
C LEU A 760 31.16 -1.49 23.78
N GLY A 761 31.31 -2.09 22.59
CA GLY A 761 32.61 -2.49 22.05
C GLY A 761 33.27 -3.64 22.82
N VAL A 762 32.46 -4.45 23.51
CA VAL A 762 32.89 -5.60 24.31
C VAL A 762 32.65 -6.88 23.51
N THR A 763 33.66 -7.73 23.45
CA THR A 763 33.64 -9.04 22.80
C THR A 763 33.45 -10.16 23.82
N ILE A 764 33.31 -11.40 23.36
CA ILE A 764 33.27 -12.57 24.24
C ILE A 764 34.66 -12.84 24.85
N LEU A 765 35.73 -12.47 24.14
CA LEU A 765 37.11 -12.65 24.58
C LEU A 765 37.48 -11.80 25.79
N ASP A 766 36.77 -10.69 26.00
CA ASP A 766 37.00 -9.78 27.15
C ASP A 766 36.54 -10.37 28.49
N ARG A 767 35.89 -11.56 28.51
CA ARG A 767 35.45 -12.29 29.71
C ARG A 767 34.61 -11.47 30.71
N ILE A 768 33.95 -10.41 30.25
CA ILE A 768 33.07 -9.56 31.08
C ILE A 768 31.72 -10.27 31.34
N ARG A 769 31.27 -10.28 32.60
CA ARG A 769 29.97 -10.86 33.01
C ARG A 769 28.78 -10.12 32.41
N ASN A 770 27.70 -10.84 32.09
CA ASN A 770 26.50 -10.27 31.47
C ASN A 770 25.77 -9.26 32.37
N GLU A 771 25.76 -9.49 33.68
CA GLU A 771 25.20 -8.59 34.70
C GLU A 771 25.90 -7.23 34.67
N TYR A 772 27.23 -7.23 34.52
CA TYR A 772 28.01 -6.00 34.44
C TYR A 772 27.62 -5.19 33.20
N ILE A 773 27.54 -5.84 32.03
CA ILE A 773 27.15 -5.20 30.76
C ILE A 773 25.76 -4.56 30.86
N ARG A 774 24.79 -5.30 31.42
CA ARG A 774 23.43 -4.82 31.67
C ARG A 774 23.41 -3.64 32.65
N GLY A 775 24.23 -3.72 33.72
CA GLY A 775 24.41 -2.64 34.69
C GLY A 775 24.97 -1.37 34.05
N THR A 776 26.06 -1.48 33.27
CA THR A 776 26.70 -0.35 32.57
C THR A 776 25.75 0.32 31.57
N ALA A 777 24.89 -0.46 30.89
CA ALA A 777 23.87 0.05 29.98
C ALA A 777 22.57 0.49 30.67
N HIS A 778 22.39 0.25 31.97
CA HIS A 778 21.11 0.42 32.68
C HIS A 778 19.93 -0.27 31.98
N VAL A 779 20.13 -1.54 31.61
CA VAL A 779 19.21 -2.39 30.85
C VAL A 779 18.85 -3.62 31.70
N GLY A 780 17.59 -3.71 32.15
CA GLY A 780 17.07 -4.93 32.80
C GLY A 780 16.88 -6.09 31.82
N ARG A 781 16.81 -7.33 32.34
CA ARG A 781 16.69 -8.55 31.54
C ARG A 781 15.43 -8.52 30.67
N LEU A 782 15.54 -9.06 29.46
CA LEU A 782 14.45 -9.07 28.51
C LEU A 782 13.25 -9.91 29.00
N GLY A 783 13.47 -11.07 29.61
CA GLY A 783 12.41 -11.92 30.18
C GLY A 783 11.56 -11.20 31.23
N ASP A 784 12.17 -10.39 32.11
CA ASP A 784 11.45 -9.55 33.07
C ASP A 784 10.56 -8.52 32.36
N LYS A 785 11.06 -7.93 31.26
CA LYS A 785 10.29 -6.97 30.48
C LYS A 785 9.15 -7.61 29.69
N VAL A 786 9.30 -8.84 29.22
CA VAL A 786 8.18 -9.62 28.67
C VAL A 786 7.12 -9.83 29.74
N ARG A 787 7.50 -10.23 30.97
CA ARG A 787 6.56 -10.39 32.10
C ARG A 787 5.84 -9.09 32.45
N GLU A 788 6.56 -7.97 32.57
CA GLU A 788 5.95 -6.65 32.80
C GLU A 788 4.98 -6.23 31.68
N ALA A 789 5.32 -6.54 30.42
CA ALA A 789 4.46 -6.22 29.28
C ALA A 789 3.18 -7.07 29.30
N ARG A 790 3.28 -8.37 29.63
CA ARG A 790 2.13 -9.25 29.87
C ARG A 790 1.23 -8.74 30.99
N LEU A 791 1.80 -8.35 32.14
CA LEU A 791 1.02 -7.81 33.25
C LEU A 791 0.32 -6.49 32.90
N ARG A 792 0.98 -5.61 32.13
CA ARG A 792 0.37 -4.37 31.62
C ARG A 792 -0.78 -4.65 30.66
N TRP A 793 -0.62 -5.63 29.77
CA TRP A 793 -1.67 -6.06 28.85
C TRP A 793 -2.82 -6.75 29.61
N PHE A 794 -2.53 -7.61 30.58
CA PHE A 794 -3.54 -8.19 31.47
C PHE A 794 -4.35 -7.11 32.20
N GLY A 795 -3.68 -6.09 32.76
CA GLY A 795 -4.38 -4.95 33.36
C GLY A 795 -5.22 -4.15 32.34
N HIS A 796 -4.82 -4.10 31.07
CA HIS A 796 -5.63 -3.51 29.99
C HIS A 796 -6.89 -4.33 29.74
N VAL A 797 -6.78 -5.65 29.71
CA VAL A 797 -7.92 -6.58 29.58
C VAL A 797 -8.85 -6.50 30.78
N GLN A 798 -8.33 -6.47 32.02
CA GLN A 798 -9.15 -6.39 33.24
C GLN A 798 -9.95 -5.09 33.37
N ARG A 799 -9.51 -3.98 32.76
CA ARG A 799 -10.26 -2.71 32.75
C ARG A 799 -11.43 -2.70 31.75
N ARG A 800 -11.74 -3.84 31.12
CA ARG A 800 -12.92 -4.00 30.27
C ARG A 800 -14.13 -4.36 31.12
N GLU A 801 -15.27 -3.78 30.76
CA GLU A 801 -16.57 -4.02 31.40
C GLU A 801 -17.22 -5.34 30.92
N ILE A 802 -16.61 -6.03 29.95
CA ILE A 802 -17.10 -7.30 29.38
C ILE A 802 -16.24 -8.46 29.91
N PRO A 803 -16.84 -9.52 30.50
CA PRO A 803 -16.13 -10.73 30.92
C PRO A 803 -15.39 -11.39 29.75
N VAL A 804 -14.16 -11.87 29.97
CA VAL A 804 -13.39 -12.61 28.95
C VAL A 804 -14.13 -13.87 28.48
N SER A 805 -15.00 -14.43 29.31
CA SER A 805 -15.89 -15.55 28.98
C SER A 805 -17.02 -15.20 28.00
N GLN A 806 -17.37 -13.93 27.85
CA GLN A 806 -18.36 -13.42 26.91
C GLN A 806 -17.76 -12.93 25.59
N LEU A 807 -16.44 -13.09 25.38
CA LEU A 807 -15.87 -13.11 24.03
C LEU A 807 -16.36 -14.37 23.32
N GLN A 808 -17.64 -14.41 22.95
CA GLN A 808 -18.17 -15.38 22.01
C GLN A 808 -17.42 -15.17 20.69
N MET A 809 -16.53 -16.12 20.40
CA MET A 809 -15.81 -16.22 19.13
C MET A 809 -16.82 -16.70 18.07
N ARG A 810 -17.74 -15.83 17.66
CA ARG A 810 -18.47 -15.99 16.41
C ARG A 810 -17.55 -15.54 15.27
N PRO A 811 -17.63 -16.18 14.09
CA PRO A 811 -16.84 -15.75 12.94
C PRO A 811 -17.17 -14.29 12.59
N TYR A 812 -16.16 -13.57 12.06
CA TYR A 812 -16.24 -12.34 11.26
C TYR A 812 -15.63 -11.02 11.80
N ILE A 813 -14.85 -10.43 10.88
CA ILE A 813 -14.35 -9.05 10.69
C ILE A 813 -13.59 -8.42 11.88
N PHE A 814 -12.26 -8.64 11.92
CA PHE A 814 -11.36 -7.83 12.74
C PHE A 814 -10.93 -6.58 11.96
N CYS A 815 -11.62 -5.47 12.17
CA CYS A 815 -11.18 -4.24 11.51
C CYS A 815 -9.96 -3.63 12.21
N SER A 816 -8.78 -4.11 11.84
CA SER A 816 -7.58 -3.30 11.54
C SER A 816 -6.74 -4.14 10.56
N CYS A 817 -7.15 -4.14 9.29
CA CYS A 817 -6.50 -4.83 8.14
C CYS A 817 -6.33 -6.35 8.23
N ILE A 818 -7.15 -7.06 9.02
CA ILE A 818 -7.06 -8.53 9.15
C ILE A 818 -8.47 -9.10 9.12
N VAL A 819 -8.87 -9.78 8.05
CA VAL A 819 -10.20 -10.42 7.97
C VAL A 819 -10.03 -11.92 8.16
N ILE A 820 -10.06 -12.38 9.41
CA ILE A 820 -10.01 -13.82 9.69
C ILE A 820 -11.34 -14.42 9.26
N PHE A 821 -11.32 -15.07 8.11
CA PHE A 821 -12.37 -15.99 7.71
C PHE A 821 -12.15 -17.30 8.44
N ASP A 822 -13.12 -17.73 9.24
CA ASP A 822 -13.34 -19.15 9.34
C ASP A 822 -13.95 -19.58 7.99
N ILE A 823 -13.13 -20.15 7.10
CA ILE A 823 -13.60 -20.62 5.78
C ILE A 823 -14.60 -21.77 5.94
N THR A 824 -14.66 -22.39 7.12
CA THR A 824 -15.75 -23.32 7.45
C THR A 824 -17.10 -22.63 7.65
N CYS A 825 -17.15 -21.30 7.86
CA CYS A 825 -18.41 -20.57 8.10
C CYS A 825 -18.83 -19.62 6.95
N TYR A 826 -17.93 -19.07 6.12
CA TYR A 826 -18.37 -18.12 5.08
C TYR A 826 -18.86 -18.79 3.80
N TYR A 827 -18.50 -20.07 3.58
CA TYR A 827 -19.24 -20.93 2.66
C TYR A 827 -20.60 -21.41 3.25
N MET A 828 -21.00 -20.90 4.42
CA MET A 828 -22.30 -21.22 5.02
C MET A 828 -23.28 -20.05 5.07
N CYS A 829 -22.90 -18.86 4.58
CA CYS A 829 -23.71 -17.64 4.71
C CYS A 829 -24.59 -17.32 3.47
N THR A 830 -25.08 -18.37 2.83
CA THR A 830 -26.18 -18.36 1.83
C THR A 830 -27.21 -19.42 2.20
N ARG A 831 -27.38 -19.69 3.50
CA ARG A 831 -28.31 -20.69 3.98
C ARG A 831 -29.48 -20.03 4.65
N TYR A 832 -30.64 -20.33 4.10
CA TYR A 832 -31.90 -19.93 4.64
C TYR A 832 -32.13 -20.58 6.02
N LYS A 833 -32.84 -19.87 6.88
CA LYS A 833 -33.28 -20.39 8.18
C LYS A 833 -34.63 -21.10 8.03
N TYR A 834 -34.94 -22.00 8.97
CA TYR A 834 -36.28 -22.59 9.07
C TYR A 834 -37.37 -21.53 9.11
N GLU A 835 -37.14 -20.44 9.85
CA GLU A 835 -38.09 -19.34 9.98
C GLU A 835 -38.37 -18.64 8.65
N GLU A 836 -37.38 -18.55 7.74
CA GLU A 836 -37.57 -17.98 6.41
C GLU A 836 -38.38 -18.90 5.51
N CYS A 837 -38.12 -20.22 5.52
CA CYS A 837 -38.99 -21.19 4.83
C CYS A 837 -40.42 -21.15 5.36
N LYS A 838 -40.57 -21.01 6.69
CA LYS A 838 -41.88 -20.92 7.34
C LYS A 838 -42.61 -19.64 6.96
N GLU A 839 -41.92 -18.50 6.92
CA GLU A 839 -42.51 -17.23 6.48
C GLU A 839 -43.02 -17.32 5.04
N THR A 840 -42.24 -17.93 4.14
CA THR A 840 -42.66 -18.16 2.76
C THR A 840 -43.85 -19.11 2.67
N ALA A 841 -43.85 -20.21 3.43
CA ALA A 841 -44.97 -21.15 3.47
C ALA A 841 -46.24 -20.50 4.05
N ASP A 842 -46.13 -19.76 5.15
CA ASP A 842 -47.24 -19.03 5.78
C ASP A 842 -47.80 -17.97 4.82
N TRP A 843 -46.94 -17.27 4.09
CA TRP A 843 -47.36 -16.33 3.05
C TRP A 843 -48.13 -17.03 1.93
N LEU A 844 -47.64 -18.17 1.42
CA LEU A 844 -48.34 -18.94 0.39
C LEU A 844 -49.69 -19.44 0.90
N LEU A 845 -49.76 -20.03 2.10
CA LEU A 845 -50.99 -20.50 2.74
C LEU A 845 -52.03 -19.39 2.94
N ALA A 846 -51.61 -18.15 3.17
CA ALA A 846 -52.52 -17.00 3.26
C ALA A 846 -53.13 -16.60 1.90
N HIS A 847 -52.50 -16.97 0.78
CA HIS A 847 -52.90 -16.57 -0.57
C HIS A 847 -53.49 -17.72 -1.41
N ILE A 848 -53.49 -18.95 -0.89
CA ILE A 848 -54.10 -20.12 -1.53
C ILE A 848 -55.20 -20.71 -0.63
N LYS A 849 -56.18 -21.37 -1.26
CA LYS A 849 -57.22 -22.11 -0.55
C LYS A 849 -57.04 -23.63 -0.62
N ILE A 850 -56.04 -24.08 -1.36
CA ILE A 850 -55.71 -25.50 -1.54
C ILE A 850 -54.54 -25.89 -0.65
N GLN A 851 -54.50 -27.16 -0.21
CA GLN A 851 -53.40 -27.74 0.54
C GLN A 851 -52.73 -28.83 -0.29
N PRO A 852 -51.62 -28.51 -1.00
CA PRO A 852 -51.04 -29.43 -1.96
C PRO A 852 -50.47 -30.67 -1.27
N LYS A 853 -50.77 -31.86 -1.81
CA LYS A 853 -50.22 -33.14 -1.36
C LYS A 853 -49.07 -33.63 -2.25
N VAL A 854 -49.04 -33.15 -3.49
CA VAL A 854 -48.01 -33.49 -4.48
C VAL A 854 -47.33 -32.21 -4.96
N ALA A 855 -46.00 -32.22 -4.98
CA ALA A 855 -45.20 -31.19 -5.64
C ALA A 855 -44.57 -31.74 -6.91
N ILE A 856 -44.61 -30.98 -8.00
CA ILE A 856 -44.03 -31.37 -9.30
C ILE A 856 -43.00 -30.31 -9.71
N ILE A 857 -41.75 -30.72 -9.90
CA ILE A 857 -40.69 -29.85 -10.42
C ILE A 857 -40.51 -30.13 -11.90
N CYS A 858 -40.90 -29.16 -12.73
CA CYS A 858 -40.81 -29.28 -14.19
C CYS A 858 -39.38 -28.97 -14.66
N GLY A 859 -38.79 -29.88 -15.44
CA GLY A 859 -37.51 -29.69 -16.13
C GLY A 859 -37.63 -28.79 -17.38
N SER A 860 -36.50 -28.53 -18.05
CA SER A 860 -36.46 -27.72 -19.28
C SER A 860 -37.37 -28.30 -20.37
N GLY A 861 -38.32 -27.49 -20.86
CA GLY A 861 -39.32 -27.88 -21.86
C GLY A 861 -40.53 -28.65 -21.32
N LEU A 862 -40.52 -29.09 -20.05
CA LEU A 862 -41.61 -29.86 -19.43
C LEU A 862 -42.60 -28.98 -18.64
N GLY A 863 -42.55 -27.66 -18.84
CA GLY A 863 -43.45 -26.71 -18.19
C GLY A 863 -44.93 -26.93 -18.51
N GLY A 864 -45.25 -27.66 -19.58
CA GLY A 864 -46.61 -28.04 -19.96
C GLY A 864 -47.33 -28.89 -18.91
N LEU A 865 -46.64 -29.56 -17.99
CA LEU A 865 -47.28 -30.31 -16.89
C LEU A 865 -48.13 -29.39 -15.98
N SER A 866 -47.69 -28.15 -15.76
CA SER A 866 -48.48 -27.15 -15.05
C SER A 866 -49.76 -26.75 -15.79
N ASP A 867 -49.81 -27.01 -17.11
CA ASP A 867 -50.96 -26.66 -17.92
C ASP A 867 -52.15 -27.61 -17.74
N LEU A 868 -51.91 -28.83 -17.22
CA LEU A 868 -52.93 -29.82 -16.90
C LEU A 868 -53.70 -29.55 -15.60
N LEU A 869 -53.21 -28.63 -14.76
CA LEU A 869 -53.88 -28.33 -13.50
C LEU A 869 -55.21 -27.63 -13.73
N ASP A 870 -56.28 -28.09 -13.12
CA ASP A 870 -57.53 -27.35 -12.99
C ASP A 870 -57.44 -26.33 -11.85
N ASN A 871 -58.31 -25.31 -11.87
CA ASN A 871 -58.45 -24.31 -10.80
C ASN A 871 -57.13 -23.59 -10.41
N LYS A 872 -56.33 -23.19 -11.42
CA LYS A 872 -54.97 -22.68 -11.22
C LYS A 872 -54.90 -21.36 -10.42
N ILE A 873 -53.95 -21.31 -9.49
CA ILE A 873 -53.48 -20.09 -8.82
C ILE A 873 -51.98 -19.94 -9.11
N LEU A 874 -51.58 -18.81 -9.67
CA LEU A 874 -50.22 -18.57 -10.19
C LEU A 874 -49.49 -17.53 -9.34
N PHE A 875 -48.24 -17.84 -8.95
CA PHE A 875 -47.35 -16.89 -8.26
C PHE A 875 -46.00 -16.80 -8.99
N PRO A 876 -45.65 -15.63 -9.54
CA PRO A 876 -44.30 -15.39 -10.04
C PRO A 876 -43.27 -15.50 -8.89
N TYR A 877 -42.12 -16.15 -9.12
CA TYR A 877 -41.12 -16.35 -8.06
C TYR A 877 -40.64 -15.05 -7.40
N LYS A 878 -40.56 -13.96 -8.18
CA LYS A 878 -40.17 -12.63 -7.70
C LYS A 878 -41.10 -12.05 -6.64
N ASP A 879 -42.36 -12.51 -6.59
CA ASP A 879 -43.39 -11.99 -5.69
C ASP A 879 -43.51 -12.86 -4.43
N ILE A 880 -42.87 -14.03 -4.41
CA ILE A 880 -42.82 -14.95 -3.28
C ILE A 880 -41.65 -14.54 -2.36
N PRO A 881 -41.87 -14.30 -1.05
CA PRO A 881 -40.80 -13.95 -0.13
C PRO A 881 -39.66 -14.98 -0.15
N HIS A 882 -38.42 -14.49 -0.10
CA HIS A 882 -37.18 -15.27 -0.03
C HIS A 882 -36.91 -16.24 -1.21
N PHE A 883 -37.79 -16.29 -2.22
CA PHE A 883 -37.68 -17.24 -3.32
C PHE A 883 -36.57 -16.86 -4.32
N PRO A 884 -35.82 -17.82 -4.88
CA PRO A 884 -34.84 -17.53 -5.92
C PRO A 884 -35.50 -17.09 -7.24
N ARG A 885 -34.72 -16.43 -8.11
CA ARG A 885 -35.15 -16.06 -9.48
C ARG A 885 -34.61 -17.09 -10.47
N SER A 886 -35.33 -17.37 -11.56
CA SER A 886 -34.81 -18.24 -12.62
C SER A 886 -34.22 -17.39 -13.74
N THR A 887 -33.05 -17.76 -14.25
CA THR A 887 -32.33 -16.99 -15.30
C THR A 887 -32.14 -17.76 -16.61
N VAL A 888 -32.52 -19.04 -16.66
CA VAL A 888 -32.34 -19.94 -17.82
C VAL A 888 -33.51 -19.82 -18.80
N ALA A 889 -33.20 -19.78 -20.11
CA ALA A 889 -34.21 -19.81 -21.16
C ALA A 889 -35.07 -21.09 -21.08
N GLY A 890 -36.40 -20.96 -21.15
CA GLY A 890 -37.35 -22.08 -21.01
C GLY A 890 -37.90 -22.30 -19.59
N HIS A 891 -37.47 -21.52 -18.60
CA HIS A 891 -38.00 -21.54 -17.24
C HIS A 891 -38.89 -20.29 -17.02
N ALA A 892 -40.21 -20.49 -16.93
CA ALA A 892 -41.16 -19.37 -16.81
C ALA A 892 -41.01 -18.60 -15.49
N GLY A 893 -40.52 -19.26 -14.44
CA GLY A 893 -40.25 -18.64 -13.14
C GLY A 893 -41.51 -18.46 -12.30
N GLU A 894 -42.42 -19.45 -12.33
CA GLU A 894 -43.74 -19.38 -11.70
C GLU A 894 -44.01 -20.62 -10.84
N LEU A 895 -44.73 -20.42 -9.73
CA LEU A 895 -45.26 -21.47 -8.87
C LEU A 895 -46.77 -21.57 -9.13
N VAL A 896 -47.22 -22.74 -9.56
CA VAL A 896 -48.61 -22.98 -10.00
C VAL A 896 -49.28 -23.95 -9.04
N PHE A 897 -50.32 -23.50 -8.36
CA PHE A 897 -51.18 -24.31 -7.52
C PHE A 897 -52.41 -24.71 -8.31
N GLY A 898 -52.90 -25.93 -8.16
CA GLY A 898 -54.14 -26.34 -8.80
C GLY A 898 -54.48 -27.79 -8.46
N GLU A 899 -55.36 -28.38 -9.26
CA GLU A 899 -55.84 -29.74 -9.08
C GLU A 899 -55.49 -30.59 -10.30
N LEU A 900 -54.88 -31.76 -10.11
CA LEU A 900 -54.63 -32.73 -11.17
C LEU A 900 -55.39 -34.00 -10.81
N ASN A 901 -56.42 -34.35 -11.59
CA ASN A 901 -57.26 -35.53 -11.38
C ASN A 901 -57.74 -35.69 -9.92
N GLY A 902 -58.34 -34.65 -9.34
CA GLY A 902 -58.83 -34.67 -7.95
C GLY A 902 -57.77 -34.33 -6.89
N LYS A 903 -56.48 -34.28 -7.24
CA LYS A 903 -55.38 -34.06 -6.28
C LYS A 903 -54.88 -32.63 -6.29
N GLN A 904 -54.87 -32.01 -5.11
CA GLN A 904 -54.29 -30.69 -4.90
C GLN A 904 -52.77 -30.76 -5.07
N CYS A 905 -52.24 -30.04 -6.04
CA CYS A 905 -50.85 -30.07 -6.46
C CYS A 905 -50.22 -28.67 -6.46
N VAL A 906 -48.90 -28.64 -6.32
CA VAL A 906 -48.07 -27.45 -6.57
C VAL A 906 -47.01 -27.78 -7.62
N CYS A 907 -46.90 -26.98 -8.66
CA CYS A 907 -45.97 -27.17 -9.77
C CYS A 907 -44.96 -26.01 -9.83
N MET A 908 -43.67 -26.33 -9.88
CA MET A 908 -42.63 -25.37 -10.25
C MET A 908 -42.50 -25.32 -11.77
N LYS A 909 -43.00 -24.25 -12.40
CA LYS A 909 -42.81 -23.96 -13.82
C LYS A 909 -41.46 -23.29 -14.04
N GLY A 910 -40.42 -24.10 -13.89
CA GLY A 910 -39.02 -23.74 -14.02
C GLY A 910 -38.23 -23.90 -12.72
N ARG A 911 -37.22 -24.77 -12.70
CA ARG A 911 -36.29 -24.90 -11.55
C ARG A 911 -35.13 -23.92 -11.56
N PHE A 912 -34.33 -24.03 -10.51
CA PHE A 912 -33.03 -23.39 -10.35
C PHE A 912 -31.92 -24.43 -10.54
N HIS A 913 -30.79 -24.03 -11.10
CA HIS A 913 -29.64 -24.89 -11.32
C HIS A 913 -28.41 -24.37 -10.60
N PHE A 914 -27.55 -25.29 -10.20
CA PHE A 914 -26.29 -24.95 -9.53
C PHE A 914 -25.35 -24.15 -10.44
N TYR A 915 -25.32 -24.45 -11.75
CA TYR A 915 -24.50 -23.70 -12.71
C TYR A 915 -24.94 -22.24 -12.92
N GLU A 916 -26.14 -21.83 -12.47
CA GLU A 916 -26.59 -20.43 -12.52
C GLU A 916 -25.85 -19.55 -11.49
N GLY A 917 -24.99 -20.15 -10.65
CA GLY A 917 -24.26 -19.47 -9.58
C GLY A 917 -25.03 -19.46 -8.25
N TYR A 918 -26.17 -20.14 -8.17
CA TYR A 918 -26.89 -20.34 -6.91
C TYR A 918 -26.15 -21.31 -5.99
N ASP A 919 -26.19 -21.00 -4.68
CA ASP A 919 -25.81 -21.98 -3.67
C ASP A 919 -26.71 -23.22 -3.76
N ILE A 920 -26.14 -24.41 -3.59
CA ILE A 920 -26.90 -25.66 -3.76
C ILE A 920 -28.04 -25.80 -2.73
N ALA A 921 -27.93 -25.17 -1.55
CA ALA A 921 -29.05 -25.10 -0.62
C ALA A 921 -30.18 -24.22 -1.20
N MET A 922 -29.85 -23.05 -1.75
CA MET A 922 -30.83 -22.16 -2.39
C MET A 922 -31.56 -22.80 -3.56
N VAL A 923 -30.88 -23.63 -4.36
CA VAL A 923 -31.52 -24.45 -5.41
C VAL A 923 -32.65 -25.30 -4.84
N THR A 924 -32.43 -25.87 -3.65
CA THR A 924 -33.36 -26.78 -2.96
C THR A 924 -34.33 -26.09 -2.00
N TYR A 925 -34.27 -24.77 -1.86
CA TYR A 925 -35.14 -24.00 -0.97
C TYR A 925 -36.64 -24.31 -1.14
N PRO A 926 -37.18 -24.41 -2.37
CA PRO A 926 -38.60 -24.70 -2.58
C PRO A 926 -39.06 -26.03 -1.97
N VAL A 927 -38.20 -27.05 -1.94
CA VAL A 927 -38.56 -28.37 -1.40
C VAL A 927 -38.88 -28.30 0.09
N ARG A 928 -38.16 -27.45 0.85
CA ARG A 928 -38.47 -27.20 2.27
C ARG A 928 -39.79 -26.47 2.45
N VAL A 929 -40.09 -25.53 1.55
CA VAL A 929 -41.38 -24.84 1.54
C VAL A 929 -42.50 -25.83 1.25
N PHE A 930 -42.33 -26.75 0.29
CA PHE A 930 -43.32 -27.81 0.00
C PHE A 930 -43.60 -28.71 1.20
N PHE A 931 -42.55 -29.14 1.92
CA PHE A 931 -42.72 -29.86 3.18
C PHE A 931 -43.59 -29.08 4.19
N LEU A 932 -43.33 -27.78 4.36
CA LEU A 932 -44.11 -26.94 5.28
C LEU A 932 -45.55 -26.66 4.80
N LEU A 933 -45.80 -26.73 3.49
CA LEU A 933 -47.16 -26.66 2.92
C LEU A 933 -47.96 -27.97 3.12
N GLY A 934 -47.30 -29.05 3.56
CA GLY A 934 -47.92 -30.36 3.78
C GLY A 934 -47.84 -31.30 2.58
N VAL A 935 -46.90 -31.08 1.66
CA VAL A 935 -46.62 -31.99 0.54
C VAL A 935 -45.99 -33.29 1.06
N GLU A 936 -46.47 -34.42 0.55
CA GLU A 936 -46.03 -35.76 0.93
C GLU A 936 -45.24 -36.47 -0.18
N THR A 937 -45.51 -36.10 -1.44
CA THR A 937 -44.84 -36.70 -2.62
C THR A 937 -44.23 -35.62 -3.51
N LEU A 938 -42.97 -35.79 -3.90
CA LEU A 938 -42.26 -34.95 -4.86
C LEU A 938 -42.04 -35.72 -6.17
N ILE A 939 -42.52 -35.16 -7.27
CA ILE A 939 -42.24 -35.63 -8.64
C ILE A 939 -41.20 -34.71 -9.27
N VAL A 940 -40.07 -35.26 -9.68
CA VAL A 940 -38.99 -34.51 -10.33
C VAL A 940 -38.82 -34.98 -11.77
N THR A 941 -38.86 -34.05 -12.72
CA THR A 941 -38.68 -34.35 -14.14
C THR A 941 -37.43 -33.67 -14.69
N ASN A 942 -36.64 -34.24 -15.59
CA ASN A 942 -35.52 -33.50 -16.19
C ASN A 942 -35.29 -33.90 -17.65
N ALA A 943 -34.55 -33.07 -18.37
CA ALA A 943 -33.91 -33.48 -19.61
C ALA A 943 -32.51 -34.04 -19.27
N ALA A 944 -32.12 -35.14 -19.92
CA ALA A 944 -30.86 -35.82 -19.68
C ALA A 944 -30.25 -36.35 -20.99
N GLY A 945 -28.92 -36.43 -21.02
CA GLY A 945 -28.19 -37.14 -22.06
C GLY A 945 -28.17 -38.64 -21.76
N GLY A 946 -28.48 -39.46 -22.77
CA GLY A 946 -28.42 -40.92 -22.67
C GLY A 946 -26.97 -41.43 -22.74
N LEU A 947 -26.48 -42.02 -21.65
CA LEU A 947 -25.19 -42.70 -21.58
C LEU A 947 -25.32 -44.19 -21.92
N ASN A 948 -26.44 -44.82 -21.57
CA ASN A 948 -26.71 -46.20 -21.93
C ASN A 948 -26.92 -46.30 -23.46
N SER A 949 -26.17 -47.19 -24.11
CA SER A 949 -26.21 -47.35 -25.57
C SER A 949 -27.57 -47.81 -26.10
N ASN A 950 -28.40 -48.41 -25.25
CA ASN A 950 -29.74 -48.89 -25.58
C ASN A 950 -30.79 -47.78 -25.57
N PHE A 951 -30.50 -46.64 -24.93
CA PHE A 951 -31.44 -45.52 -24.88
C PHE A 951 -31.39 -44.73 -26.17
N LYS A 952 -32.56 -44.26 -26.58
CA LYS A 952 -32.76 -43.43 -27.76
C LYS A 952 -33.24 -42.04 -27.34
N GLU A 953 -33.01 -41.08 -28.22
CA GLU A 953 -33.63 -39.77 -28.10
C GLU A 953 -35.17 -39.94 -28.07
N GLY A 954 -35.82 -39.32 -27.09
CA GLY A 954 -37.26 -39.42 -26.85
C GLY A 954 -37.67 -40.56 -25.90
N ASP A 955 -36.74 -41.35 -25.38
CA ASP A 955 -37.04 -42.33 -24.32
C ASP A 955 -37.31 -41.62 -22.99
N ILE A 956 -38.22 -42.15 -22.18
CA ILE A 956 -38.52 -41.70 -20.82
C ILE A 956 -37.89 -42.68 -19.86
N MET A 957 -36.92 -42.24 -19.05
CA MET A 957 -36.25 -43.06 -18.05
C MET A 957 -36.81 -42.79 -16.65
N ILE A 958 -37.35 -43.82 -16.01
CA ILE A 958 -37.61 -43.82 -14.57
C ILE A 958 -36.27 -43.87 -13.83
N ILE A 959 -36.03 -42.89 -12.96
CA ILE A 959 -34.82 -42.82 -12.15
C ILE A 959 -34.94 -43.82 -10.99
N LYS A 960 -34.18 -44.91 -11.02
CA LYS A 960 -34.15 -45.90 -9.93
C LYS A 960 -33.14 -45.57 -8.84
N ASP A 961 -32.08 -44.85 -9.21
CA ASP A 961 -30.99 -44.43 -8.32
C ASP A 961 -30.20 -43.26 -8.93
N HIS A 962 -29.29 -42.66 -8.17
CA HIS A 962 -28.42 -41.61 -8.69
C HIS A 962 -26.95 -41.69 -8.24
N ILE A 963 -26.08 -41.09 -9.05
CA ILE A 963 -24.69 -40.78 -8.66
C ILE A 963 -24.57 -39.27 -8.45
N ASN A 964 -24.24 -38.88 -7.22
CA ASN A 964 -24.13 -37.48 -6.81
C ASN A 964 -22.67 -36.99 -6.82
N ILE A 965 -22.12 -36.73 -8.01
CA ILE A 965 -20.72 -36.28 -8.16
C ILE A 965 -20.45 -34.98 -7.38
N PRO A 966 -21.30 -33.92 -7.43
CA PRO A 966 -21.11 -32.73 -6.59
C PRO A 966 -21.13 -33.06 -5.10
N GLY A 967 -22.01 -33.97 -4.68
CA GLY A 967 -22.11 -34.41 -3.30
C GLY A 967 -20.83 -35.07 -2.77
N PHE A 968 -20.16 -35.90 -3.57
CA PHE A 968 -18.86 -36.48 -3.20
C PHE A 968 -17.78 -35.42 -2.97
N ALA A 969 -17.84 -34.31 -3.69
CA ALA A 969 -16.93 -33.17 -3.54
C ALA A 969 -17.35 -32.17 -2.45
N GLY A 970 -18.37 -32.49 -1.65
CA GLY A 970 -18.85 -31.66 -0.53
C GLY A 970 -19.93 -30.63 -0.92
N GLN A 971 -20.31 -30.55 -2.19
CA GLN A 971 -21.44 -29.73 -2.67
C GLN A 971 -22.74 -30.51 -2.51
N ASN A 972 -23.11 -30.78 -1.25
CA ASN A 972 -24.38 -31.41 -0.87
C ASN A 972 -25.25 -30.39 -0.12
N PRO A 973 -26.56 -30.26 -0.43
CA PRO A 973 -27.44 -29.29 0.24
C PRO A 973 -27.53 -29.48 1.77
N LEU A 974 -27.22 -30.69 2.27
CA LEU A 974 -27.21 -31.04 3.69
C LEU A 974 -25.82 -30.95 4.36
N CYS A 975 -24.75 -30.59 3.64
CA CYS A 975 -23.50 -30.14 4.28
C CYS A 975 -23.85 -29.03 5.31
N GLY A 976 -23.12 -28.75 6.40
CA GLY A 976 -23.53 -27.68 7.36
C GLY A 976 -24.42 -28.06 8.54
N PRO A 977 -24.91 -27.12 9.37
CA PRO A 977 -25.78 -27.41 10.52
C PRO A 977 -27.10 -28.07 10.09
N ASN A 978 -27.56 -29.07 10.86
CA ASN A 978 -28.83 -29.75 10.61
C ASN A 978 -29.91 -29.14 11.50
N ASP A 979 -31.08 -28.88 10.92
CA ASP A 979 -32.28 -28.50 11.68
C ASP A 979 -33.16 -29.74 11.84
N GLU A 980 -33.31 -30.21 13.08
CA GLU A 980 -34.06 -31.44 13.38
C GLU A 980 -35.56 -31.32 13.11
N ARG A 981 -36.10 -30.09 13.00
CA ARG A 981 -37.51 -29.86 12.61
C ARG A 981 -37.81 -30.29 11.17
N PHE A 982 -36.76 -30.37 10.38
CA PHE A 982 -36.83 -30.74 8.98
C PHE A 982 -36.47 -32.21 8.76
N GLY A 983 -35.51 -32.76 9.51
CA GLY A 983 -35.08 -34.14 9.33
C GLY A 983 -33.83 -34.52 10.10
N VAL A 984 -33.46 -35.79 10.00
CA VAL A 984 -32.31 -36.38 10.71
C VAL A 984 -30.98 -35.89 10.14
N ARG A 985 -29.92 -35.90 10.95
CA ARG A 985 -28.59 -35.45 10.53
C ARG A 985 -28.02 -36.24 9.34
N PHE A 986 -28.30 -37.53 9.26
CA PHE A 986 -27.74 -38.46 8.29
C PHE A 986 -28.89 -39.28 7.66
N PRO A 987 -29.58 -38.74 6.64
CA PRO A 987 -30.66 -39.46 5.98
C PRO A 987 -30.14 -40.63 5.14
N CYS A 988 -30.91 -41.72 5.11
CA CYS A 988 -30.64 -42.83 4.19
C CYS A 988 -31.07 -42.45 2.76
N MET A 989 -30.28 -42.82 1.76
CA MET A 989 -30.57 -42.56 0.34
C MET A 989 -30.75 -43.84 -0.48
N SER A 990 -30.63 -45.03 0.11
CA SER A 990 -30.77 -46.31 -0.62
C SER A 990 -32.20 -46.59 -1.11
N ASP A 991 -33.18 -45.88 -0.55
CA ASP A 991 -34.60 -45.91 -0.86
C ASP A 991 -35.08 -44.52 -1.32
N ALA A 992 -34.17 -43.70 -1.86
CA ALA A 992 -34.47 -42.31 -2.21
C ALA A 992 -35.54 -42.18 -3.30
N TYR A 993 -35.63 -43.15 -4.21
CA TYR A 993 -36.68 -43.23 -5.22
C TYR A 993 -37.66 -44.33 -4.82
N ASP A 994 -38.93 -43.97 -4.78
CA ASP A 994 -40.00 -44.83 -4.27
C ASP A 994 -40.29 -45.98 -5.25
N LYS A 995 -40.12 -47.22 -4.77
CA LYS A 995 -40.26 -48.41 -5.62
C LYS A 995 -41.70 -48.66 -6.04
N ASP A 996 -42.67 -48.31 -5.20
CA ASP A 996 -44.08 -48.54 -5.49
C ASP A 996 -44.56 -47.55 -6.57
N LEU A 997 -44.14 -46.29 -6.48
CA LEU A 997 -44.40 -45.29 -7.55
C LEU A 997 -43.73 -45.71 -8.87
N ALA A 998 -42.50 -46.21 -8.82
CA ALA A 998 -41.82 -46.71 -10.02
C ALA A 998 -42.54 -47.91 -10.65
N GLN A 999 -43.05 -48.86 -9.86
CA GLN A 999 -43.83 -49.99 -10.36
C GLN A 999 -45.17 -49.55 -10.95
N LEU A 1000 -45.84 -48.60 -10.29
CA LEU A 1000 -47.07 -48.01 -10.78
C LEU A 1000 -46.85 -47.36 -12.14
N ALA A 1001 -45.85 -46.48 -12.27
CA ALA A 1001 -45.52 -45.84 -13.53
C ALA A 1001 -45.17 -46.85 -14.66
N MET A 1002 -44.52 -47.96 -14.34
CA MET A 1002 -44.27 -49.04 -15.31
C MET A 1002 -45.56 -49.73 -15.76
N GLN A 1003 -46.50 -49.93 -14.85
CA GLN A 1003 -47.80 -50.55 -15.15
C GLN A 1003 -48.65 -49.58 -15.99
N THR A 1004 -48.76 -48.32 -15.56
CA THR A 1004 -49.45 -47.27 -16.31
C THR A 1004 -48.87 -47.11 -17.72
N ALA A 1005 -47.54 -47.16 -17.87
CA ALA A 1005 -46.89 -47.11 -19.17
C ALA A 1005 -47.25 -48.29 -20.07
N LYS A 1006 -47.38 -49.51 -19.53
CA LYS A 1006 -47.88 -50.66 -20.28
C LYS A 1006 -49.29 -50.43 -20.80
N ASP A 1007 -50.16 -49.93 -19.92
CA ASP A 1007 -51.56 -49.70 -20.24
C ASP A 1007 -51.75 -48.56 -21.26
N LEU A 1008 -50.84 -47.58 -21.27
CA LEU A 1008 -50.75 -46.51 -22.28
C LEU A 1008 -49.99 -46.91 -23.56
N GLY A 1009 -49.38 -48.10 -23.61
CA GLY A 1009 -48.59 -48.57 -24.76
C GLY A 1009 -47.22 -47.90 -24.91
N PHE A 1010 -46.65 -47.38 -23.81
CA PHE A 1010 -45.37 -46.68 -23.76
C PHE A 1010 -44.16 -47.61 -23.52
N ASP A 1011 -44.38 -48.93 -23.43
CA ASP A 1011 -43.35 -49.95 -23.16
C ASP A 1011 -42.10 -49.84 -24.04
N GLU A 1012 -42.26 -49.45 -25.30
CA GLU A 1012 -41.15 -49.41 -26.27
C GLU A 1012 -40.14 -48.30 -25.98
N PHE A 1013 -40.54 -47.25 -25.27
CA PHE A 1013 -39.72 -46.07 -25.00
C PHE A 1013 -39.66 -45.70 -23.52
N LEU A 1014 -40.21 -46.54 -22.63
CA LEU A 1014 -40.00 -46.43 -21.19
C LEU A 1014 -38.76 -47.24 -20.78
N GLN A 1015 -37.85 -46.58 -20.08
CA GLN A 1015 -36.60 -47.14 -19.57
C GLN A 1015 -36.52 -47.01 -18.05
N GLN A 1016 -35.58 -47.71 -17.43
CA GLN A 1016 -35.26 -47.53 -16.01
C GLN A 1016 -33.75 -47.55 -15.79
N GLY A 1017 -33.20 -46.54 -15.11
CA GLY A 1017 -31.76 -46.37 -15.02
C GLY A 1017 -31.26 -45.50 -13.87
N VAL A 1018 -29.93 -45.45 -13.74
CA VAL A 1018 -29.19 -44.63 -12.77
C VAL A 1018 -28.88 -43.26 -13.39
N TYR A 1019 -29.30 -42.18 -12.72
CA TYR A 1019 -29.05 -40.81 -13.15
C TYR A 1019 -27.80 -40.23 -12.50
N CYS A 1020 -26.85 -39.73 -13.28
CA CYS A 1020 -25.67 -39.04 -12.76
C CYS A 1020 -25.84 -37.52 -12.84
N MET A 1021 -25.71 -36.83 -11.71
CA MET A 1021 -25.68 -35.37 -11.70
C MET A 1021 -24.24 -34.86 -11.89
N LEU A 1022 -24.04 -33.95 -12.83
CA LEU A 1022 -22.88 -33.07 -12.92
C LEU A 1022 -23.25 -31.62 -12.59
N ALA A 1023 -22.25 -30.76 -12.37
CA ALA A 1023 -22.48 -29.34 -12.08
C ALA A 1023 -22.97 -28.54 -13.31
N GLY A 1024 -22.45 -28.83 -14.51
CA GLY A 1024 -22.66 -28.00 -15.70
C GLY A 1024 -21.86 -26.69 -15.69
N PRO A 1025 -22.12 -25.75 -16.63
CA PRO A 1025 -23.12 -25.80 -17.69
C PRO A 1025 -22.63 -26.46 -18.99
N THR A 1026 -21.36 -26.86 -19.07
CA THR A 1026 -20.83 -27.56 -20.23
C THR A 1026 -21.40 -28.97 -20.31
N TYR A 1027 -21.83 -29.39 -21.50
CA TYR A 1027 -22.06 -30.80 -21.78
C TYR A 1027 -20.76 -31.60 -21.66
N GLU A 1028 -20.90 -32.90 -21.49
CA GLU A 1028 -19.80 -33.81 -21.21
C GLU A 1028 -18.87 -33.99 -22.41
N THR A 1029 -17.57 -34.07 -22.14
CA THR A 1029 -16.57 -34.52 -23.10
C THR A 1029 -16.62 -36.04 -23.25
N ILE A 1030 -16.21 -36.58 -24.41
CA ILE A 1030 -16.18 -38.04 -24.66
C ILE A 1030 -15.49 -38.84 -23.54
N ALA A 1031 -14.43 -38.29 -22.95
CA ALA A 1031 -13.72 -38.95 -21.85
C ALA A 1031 -14.56 -39.00 -20.56
N GLU A 1032 -15.26 -37.91 -20.24
CA GLU A 1032 -16.20 -37.85 -19.12
C GLU A 1032 -17.37 -38.81 -19.36
N CYS A 1033 -17.94 -38.86 -20.57
CA CYS A 1033 -19.01 -39.80 -20.93
C CYS A 1033 -18.60 -41.25 -20.67
N LYS A 1034 -17.42 -41.64 -21.16
CA LYS A 1034 -16.86 -42.99 -20.95
C LYS A 1034 -16.64 -43.28 -19.47
N MET A 1035 -16.13 -42.30 -18.71
CA MET A 1035 -15.97 -42.44 -17.27
C MET A 1035 -17.32 -42.68 -16.57
N LEU A 1036 -18.36 -41.92 -16.91
CA LEU A 1036 -19.69 -42.07 -16.32
C LEU A 1036 -20.34 -43.41 -16.66
N GLN A 1037 -20.17 -43.91 -17.90
CA GLN A 1037 -20.59 -45.26 -18.28
C GLN A 1037 -19.89 -46.33 -17.44
N LEU A 1038 -18.57 -46.20 -17.23
CA LEU A 1038 -17.80 -47.12 -16.39
C LEU A 1038 -18.25 -47.10 -14.92
N LEU A 1039 -18.74 -45.96 -14.45
CA LEU A 1039 -19.32 -45.81 -13.10
C LEU A 1039 -20.76 -46.37 -13.01
N GLY A 1040 -21.35 -46.81 -14.12
CA GLY A 1040 -22.68 -47.41 -14.16
C GLY A 1040 -23.83 -46.40 -14.27
N ALA A 1041 -23.57 -45.18 -14.76
CA ALA A 1041 -24.62 -44.20 -15.05
C ALA A 1041 -25.30 -44.51 -16.40
N ASP A 1042 -26.64 -44.48 -16.41
CA ASP A 1042 -27.46 -44.71 -17.59
C ASP A 1042 -27.85 -43.39 -18.29
N ALA A 1043 -28.01 -42.31 -17.52
CA ALA A 1043 -28.26 -40.96 -18.01
C ALA A 1043 -27.46 -39.93 -17.22
N VAL A 1044 -27.17 -38.78 -17.82
CA VAL A 1044 -26.46 -37.67 -17.19
C VAL A 1044 -27.22 -36.35 -17.34
N GLY A 1045 -27.21 -35.53 -16.31
CA GLY A 1045 -27.80 -34.20 -16.33
C GLY A 1045 -27.27 -33.28 -15.24
N MET A 1046 -27.84 -32.08 -15.15
CA MET A 1046 -27.29 -30.98 -14.34
C MET A 1046 -28.22 -30.52 -13.19
N SER A 1047 -29.22 -31.32 -12.85
CA SER A 1047 -30.25 -30.98 -11.84
C SER A 1047 -30.75 -32.22 -11.05
N THR A 1048 -31.89 -32.07 -10.37
CA THR A 1048 -32.68 -33.13 -9.72
C THR A 1048 -32.10 -33.70 -8.43
N VAL A 1049 -30.88 -34.24 -8.44
CA VAL A 1049 -30.31 -34.94 -7.26
C VAL A 1049 -30.35 -34.11 -5.96
N PRO A 1050 -30.08 -32.79 -5.95
CA PRO A 1050 -30.14 -31.99 -4.73
C PRO A 1050 -31.56 -31.90 -4.16
N GLU A 1051 -32.56 -31.77 -5.04
CA GLU A 1051 -33.98 -31.69 -4.67
C GLU A 1051 -34.42 -33.02 -4.03
N VAL A 1052 -34.01 -34.15 -4.61
CA VAL A 1052 -34.26 -35.50 -4.07
C VAL A 1052 -33.64 -35.67 -2.69
N VAL A 1053 -32.38 -35.26 -2.50
CA VAL A 1053 -31.68 -35.32 -1.20
C VAL A 1053 -32.45 -34.54 -0.12
N VAL A 1054 -32.92 -33.34 -0.43
CA VAL A 1054 -33.67 -32.51 0.52
C VAL A 1054 -35.08 -33.07 0.78
N ALA A 1055 -35.74 -33.61 -0.24
CA ALA A 1055 -37.05 -34.24 -0.10
C ALA A 1055 -36.99 -35.47 0.83
N ARG A 1056 -36.00 -36.34 0.63
CA ARG A 1056 -35.79 -37.52 1.49
C ARG A 1056 -35.38 -37.14 2.90
N HIS A 1057 -34.58 -36.09 3.06
CA HIS A 1057 -34.30 -35.54 4.39
C HIS A 1057 -35.57 -35.07 5.12
N CYS A 1058 -36.53 -34.48 4.40
CA CYS A 1058 -37.85 -34.11 4.91
C CYS A 1058 -38.81 -35.29 5.13
N GLY A 1059 -38.46 -36.50 4.66
CA GLY A 1059 -39.37 -37.66 4.67
C GLY A 1059 -40.39 -37.71 3.52
N LEU A 1060 -40.26 -36.88 2.48
CA LEU A 1060 -41.14 -36.93 1.30
C LEU A 1060 -40.86 -38.19 0.46
N ARG A 1061 -41.89 -38.80 -0.11
CA ARG A 1061 -41.76 -39.82 -1.16
C ARG A 1061 -41.31 -39.15 -2.45
N VAL A 1062 -40.45 -39.79 -3.24
CA VAL A 1062 -39.90 -39.18 -4.46
C VAL A 1062 -40.06 -40.10 -5.65
N PHE A 1063 -40.57 -39.55 -6.75
CA PHE A 1063 -40.62 -40.19 -8.06
C PHE A 1063 -39.88 -39.33 -9.09
N GLY A 1064 -39.03 -39.95 -9.91
CA GLY A 1064 -38.12 -39.25 -10.80
C GLY A 1064 -38.21 -39.74 -12.23
N LEU A 1065 -38.31 -38.80 -13.17
CA LEU A 1065 -38.33 -39.05 -14.61
C LEU A 1065 -37.26 -38.22 -15.33
N SER A 1066 -36.53 -38.86 -16.23
CA SER A 1066 -35.61 -38.21 -17.15
C SER A 1066 -36.09 -38.44 -18.58
N LEU A 1067 -36.32 -37.37 -19.34
CA LEU A 1067 -36.47 -37.46 -20.78
C LEU A 1067 -35.08 -37.50 -21.42
N ILE A 1068 -34.78 -38.54 -22.18
CA ILE A 1068 -33.52 -38.66 -22.92
C ILE A 1068 -33.60 -37.76 -24.14
N THR A 1069 -32.93 -36.61 -24.08
CA THR A 1069 -33.04 -35.56 -25.11
C THR A 1069 -31.98 -35.65 -26.18
N ASN A 1070 -30.93 -36.42 -25.94
CA ASN A 1070 -29.88 -36.69 -26.91
C ASN A 1070 -29.12 -37.95 -26.50
N LYS A 1071 -28.50 -38.61 -27.47
CA LYS A 1071 -27.48 -39.63 -27.17
C LYS A 1071 -26.16 -38.93 -26.90
N VAL A 1072 -25.49 -39.30 -25.81
CA VAL A 1072 -24.21 -38.68 -25.47
C VAL A 1072 -23.12 -39.19 -26.41
N VAL A 1073 -22.35 -38.28 -26.99
CA VAL A 1073 -21.28 -38.60 -27.94
C VAL A 1073 -20.13 -39.31 -27.20
N CYS A 1074 -19.89 -40.56 -27.56
CA CYS A 1074 -18.87 -41.41 -26.93
C CYS A 1074 -17.77 -41.88 -27.92
N ASP A 1075 -17.86 -41.48 -29.19
CA ASP A 1075 -16.88 -41.78 -30.24
C ASP A 1075 -16.16 -40.49 -30.67
N TYR A 1076 -14.82 -40.54 -30.71
CA TYR A 1076 -13.99 -39.43 -31.18
C TYR A 1076 -14.13 -39.16 -32.68
N ASN A 1077 -14.71 -40.10 -33.44
CA ASN A 1077 -14.98 -39.95 -34.86
C ASN A 1077 -16.39 -39.38 -35.18
N SER A 1078 -17.25 -39.18 -34.17
CA SER A 1078 -18.58 -38.60 -34.39
C SER A 1078 -18.49 -37.08 -34.58
N GLU A 1079 -19.27 -36.56 -35.53
CA GLU A 1079 -19.42 -35.12 -35.76
C GLU A 1079 -20.61 -34.51 -34.99
N GLU A 1080 -21.41 -35.34 -34.32
CA GLU A 1080 -22.58 -34.91 -33.54
C GLU A 1080 -22.17 -34.02 -32.36
N ARG A 1081 -22.99 -33.02 -32.02
CA ARG A 1081 -22.73 -32.10 -30.90
C ARG A 1081 -24.03 -31.77 -30.18
N ALA A 1082 -24.05 -32.04 -28.89
CA ALA A 1082 -25.16 -31.66 -28.03
C ALA A 1082 -25.35 -30.12 -28.04
N ASN A 1083 -26.59 -29.69 -28.21
CA ASN A 1083 -26.98 -28.28 -28.18
C ASN A 1083 -28.35 -28.12 -27.52
N HIS A 1084 -28.62 -26.93 -26.99
CA HIS A 1084 -29.83 -26.69 -26.19
C HIS A 1084 -31.12 -26.63 -27.03
N GLU A 1085 -31.04 -26.26 -28.31
CA GLU A 1085 -32.22 -26.19 -29.20
C GLU A 1085 -32.80 -27.57 -29.49
N GLU A 1086 -31.93 -28.57 -29.70
CA GLU A 1086 -32.29 -29.97 -29.87
C GLU A 1086 -33.00 -30.52 -28.62
N VAL A 1087 -32.47 -30.21 -27.43
CA VAL A 1087 -33.08 -30.57 -26.15
C VAL A 1087 -34.52 -30.08 -26.04
N LEU A 1088 -34.79 -28.82 -26.38
CA LEU A 1088 -36.15 -28.25 -26.35
C LEU A 1088 -37.08 -28.92 -27.38
N LYS A 1089 -36.56 -29.25 -28.57
CA LYS A 1089 -37.32 -29.91 -29.64
C LYS A 1089 -37.78 -31.31 -29.23
N THR A 1090 -36.88 -32.13 -28.68
CA THR A 1090 -37.22 -33.47 -28.20
C THR A 1090 -38.23 -33.41 -27.05
N THR A 1091 -38.10 -32.41 -26.17
CA THR A 1091 -39.08 -32.23 -25.09
C THR A 1091 -40.47 -31.93 -25.61
N CYS A 1092 -40.62 -31.09 -26.63
CA CYS A 1092 -41.93 -30.85 -27.26
C CYS A 1092 -42.54 -32.13 -27.85
N MET A 1093 -41.74 -33.07 -28.35
CA MET A 1093 -42.24 -34.32 -28.92
C MET A 1093 -42.89 -35.25 -27.89
N ARG A 1094 -42.36 -35.30 -26.66
CA ARG A 1094 -42.78 -36.25 -25.60
C ARG A 1094 -43.51 -35.61 -24.43
N THR A 1095 -43.79 -34.31 -24.51
CA THR A 1095 -44.50 -33.59 -23.44
C THR A 1095 -45.88 -34.19 -23.16
N GLN A 1096 -46.65 -34.53 -24.21
CA GLN A 1096 -47.97 -35.15 -24.07
C GLN A 1096 -47.91 -36.54 -23.43
N ASP A 1097 -46.91 -37.35 -23.80
CA ASP A 1097 -46.73 -38.69 -23.24
C ASP A 1097 -46.38 -38.63 -21.74
N ILE A 1098 -45.46 -37.73 -21.35
CA ILE A 1098 -45.11 -37.50 -19.94
C ILE A 1098 -46.32 -36.94 -19.16
N GLN A 1099 -47.09 -36.06 -19.77
CA GLN A 1099 -48.35 -35.53 -19.23
C GLN A 1099 -49.36 -36.64 -18.93
N CYS A 1100 -49.58 -37.56 -19.89
CA CYS A 1100 -50.46 -38.71 -19.70
C CYS A 1100 -49.94 -39.65 -18.61
N LEU A 1101 -48.64 -39.95 -18.60
CA LEU A 1101 -48.04 -40.83 -17.61
C LEU A 1101 -48.17 -40.27 -16.18
N VAL A 1102 -47.81 -38.99 -15.97
CA VAL A 1102 -47.92 -38.33 -14.66
C VAL A 1102 -49.39 -38.14 -14.25
N GLY A 1103 -50.30 -37.89 -15.20
CA GLY A 1103 -51.73 -37.77 -14.95
C GLY A 1103 -52.36 -39.09 -14.48
N CYS A 1104 -52.10 -40.20 -15.19
CA CYS A 1104 -52.66 -41.51 -14.87
C CYS A 1104 -52.02 -42.15 -13.62
N GLU A 1105 -50.72 -41.93 -13.36
CA GLU A 1105 -50.04 -42.42 -12.15
C GLU A 1105 -50.70 -41.87 -10.87
N LEU A 1106 -51.20 -40.64 -10.90
CA LEU A 1106 -51.94 -40.03 -9.79
C LEU A 1106 -53.34 -40.64 -9.60
N GLU A 1107 -53.96 -41.18 -10.65
CA GLU A 1107 -55.27 -41.84 -10.60
C GLU A 1107 -55.17 -43.28 -10.06
N GLU A 1108 -54.24 -44.10 -10.55
CA GLU A 1108 -54.13 -45.51 -10.15
C GLU A 1108 -53.68 -45.69 -8.68
N LYS A 1109 -52.95 -44.70 -8.13
CA LYS A 1109 -52.58 -44.66 -6.72
C LYS A 1109 -53.80 -44.65 -5.79
N GLU A 1110 -54.91 -44.01 -6.16
CA GLU A 1110 -56.13 -44.04 -5.32
C GLU A 1110 -56.72 -45.45 -5.24
N ARG A 1111 -56.71 -46.20 -6.33
CA ARG A 1111 -57.29 -47.55 -6.37
C ARG A 1111 -56.51 -48.51 -5.48
N PHE A 1112 -55.18 -48.44 -5.53
CA PHE A 1112 -54.30 -49.29 -4.72
C PHE A 1112 -54.39 -48.96 -3.21
N TRP A 1113 -54.36 -47.68 -2.81
CA TRP A 1113 -54.43 -47.31 -1.39
C TRP A 1113 -55.84 -47.46 -0.80
N SER A 1114 -56.90 -47.26 -1.58
CA SER A 1114 -58.28 -47.55 -1.14
C SER A 1114 -58.49 -49.04 -0.87
N GLU A 1115 -57.90 -49.93 -1.68
CA GLU A 1115 -57.92 -51.38 -1.45
C GLU A 1115 -57.04 -51.79 -0.25
N LEU A 1116 -55.94 -51.08 0.01
CA LEU A 1116 -55.03 -51.34 1.13
C LEU A 1116 -55.55 -50.85 2.48
N ASP A 1117 -56.27 -49.71 2.51
CA ASP A 1117 -56.93 -49.21 3.72
C ASP A 1117 -58.11 -50.12 4.12
N GLU A 1118 -58.88 -50.68 3.17
CA GLU A 1118 -59.88 -51.72 3.45
C GLU A 1118 -59.26 -53.01 4.04
N VAL A 1119 -58.07 -53.40 3.57
CA VAL A 1119 -57.33 -54.55 4.11
C VAL A 1119 -56.74 -54.23 5.49
N MET A 1120 -56.24 -53.01 5.72
CA MET A 1120 -55.62 -52.58 6.97
C MET A 1120 -56.64 -52.36 8.11
N GLU A 1121 -57.88 -51.97 7.79
CA GLU A 1121 -58.98 -51.87 8.75
C GLU A 1121 -59.52 -53.25 9.18
N SER A 1122 -59.23 -54.31 8.42
CA SER A 1122 -59.65 -55.69 8.74
C SER A 1122 -58.76 -56.43 9.75
N ILE A 1123 -57.64 -55.83 10.19
CA ILE A 1123 -56.66 -56.46 11.09
C ILE A 1123 -56.85 -55.99 12.55
N PRO A 1124 -57.09 -56.89 13.54
CA PRO A 1124 -57.33 -56.50 14.93
C PRO A 1124 -56.13 -55.83 15.61
N MET A 1125 -56.40 -54.79 16.41
CA MET A 1125 -55.46 -53.83 17.03
C MET A 1125 -54.40 -54.37 18.03
N GLY A 1126 -54.02 -55.66 17.97
CA GLY A 1126 -53.19 -56.30 18.98
C GLY A 1126 -51.67 -56.14 18.83
N ASP A 1127 -51.13 -55.77 17.66
CA ASP A 1127 -49.69 -55.98 17.40
C ASP A 1127 -49.06 -54.91 16.49
N ARG A 1128 -48.95 -53.67 16.98
CA ARG A 1128 -48.26 -52.55 16.29
C ARG A 1128 -47.20 -51.88 17.15
N SER A 1129 -46.25 -52.65 17.68
CA SER A 1129 -44.98 -52.09 18.16
C SER A 1129 -43.82 -52.87 17.57
N GLY A 1130 -43.41 -52.46 16.37
CA GLY A 1130 -42.23 -52.99 15.71
C GLY A 1130 -42.25 -52.76 14.21
N PHE A 1131 -42.18 -51.50 13.78
CA PHE A 1131 -41.53 -51.06 12.54
C PHE A 1131 -41.22 -49.56 12.62
#